data_AF-A0A7G8P8A7-F1
#
_entry.id   AF-A0A7G8P8A7-F1
#
_cell.length_a   1.000
_cell.length_b   1.000
_cell.length_c   1.000
_cell.angle_alpha   90.00
_cell.angle_beta   90.00
_cell.angle_gamma   90.00
#
_symmetry.space_group_name_H-M   'P 1'
#
loop_
_entity.id
_entity.type
_entity.pdbx_description
1 polymer ?
#
loop_
_entity_poly.entity_id
_entity_poly.type
_entity_poly.pdbx_seq_one_letter_code
_entity_poly.pdbx_strand_id
1 'polypeptide(L)'
;MPRIPHGTAITESSLRQAHQDVVLQAVANPLAFTAAPAPDLQDFDYMFPDLQTDPDALLPTSKNTVKALKKLAEAMADADESGVDHNSSIPAAYTYFGQFVDHDITLEVLSGAATGAAGGVLDPDVKPMTLQDVRTIIRNGRTATLDLDSVYGGNAVVDPDDDQKLKVGDVSDAGADQAPTQPVPGKGPHHDVPRLGRNPADPATDRAAQLGDDRNDENLVISQLQVAFLKAHNRLVDLGYTRDQARRILRQHYQQIVVHDFLEKRIADDAVVKAIVTDGNRFFDGLSDPFFMPLEFSVAAYRFGHTMVRAEYDFNLNFNVSDGGIPASLELLFTFTALSGQLGFGGGADTLPDNWVIQWENVIGDGVREHGLARRLDTRLSAKKGPADPGTALFDLKKIDGTSEDGLARMLSARNLLRGYRLRIPTGQAVAEHLGLTPLTEGELLAAVGQTQADALVAGGFTDRTPLWFYVLAEASHHGGNRLGPVGSTIVGEVLIGLARRSEDSVLRVPGWRPALPAQTPGSFTLADLLTFAGVLGAAPKVTVHVVKSGDSLFKIAKNHLADGNRWPEIFAANRTIVRRPDQIVPGMRLIVPKGPAPAQQQKFVVVKPGDNLSKLAKEHLGKASRWPEIFKANGAVITNPNVIVAGQVLLIP
;
A
#
# COMPACT_ATOMS: atom_id res chain seq x y z
N MET A 1 5.72 -16.37 10.12
CA MET A 1 6.02 -17.02 8.82
C MET A 1 7.50 -17.30 8.78
N PRO A 2 7.95 -18.41 8.17
CA PRO A 2 9.38 -18.67 8.02
C PRO A 2 10.03 -17.56 7.19
N ARG A 3 11.35 -17.33 7.36
CA ARG A 3 12.14 -16.51 6.43
C ARG A 3 11.93 -17.00 5.00
N ILE A 4 11.79 -16.08 4.06
CA ILE A 4 11.45 -16.39 2.66
C ILE A 4 12.50 -15.74 1.75
N PRO A 5 13.08 -16.47 0.77
CA PRO A 5 13.90 -15.83 -0.26
C PRO A 5 13.02 -14.86 -1.05
N HIS A 6 13.53 -13.68 -1.38
CA HIS A 6 12.76 -12.67 -2.11
C HIS A 6 12.09 -13.25 -3.34
N GLY A 7 10.79 -12.99 -3.49
CA GLY A 7 10.01 -13.41 -4.67
C GLY A 7 9.69 -14.91 -4.75
N THR A 8 9.80 -15.66 -3.66
CA THR A 8 9.34 -17.06 -3.61
C THR A 8 7.84 -17.12 -3.30
N ALA A 9 7.08 -17.92 -4.05
CA ALA A 9 5.66 -18.11 -3.77
C ALA A 9 5.48 -18.96 -2.50
N ILE A 10 4.54 -18.57 -1.64
CA ILE A 10 4.24 -19.27 -0.39
C ILE A 10 3.30 -20.43 -0.68
N THR A 11 3.51 -21.58 -0.05
CA THR A 11 2.56 -22.70 -0.15
C THR A 11 1.50 -22.59 0.94
N GLU A 12 0.31 -23.11 0.66
CA GLU A 12 -0.76 -23.18 1.66
C GLU A 12 -0.31 -23.96 2.92
N SER A 13 0.49 -25.02 2.75
CA SER A 13 1.09 -25.76 3.87
C SER A 13 2.02 -24.90 4.72
N SER A 14 2.87 -24.08 4.10
CA SER A 14 3.78 -23.18 4.81
C SER A 14 3.01 -22.11 5.59
N LEU A 15 1.92 -21.60 5.00
CA LEU A 15 1.04 -20.65 5.66
C LEU A 15 0.34 -21.31 6.87
N ARG A 16 -0.26 -22.48 6.67
CA ARG A 16 -0.91 -23.24 7.75
C ARG A 16 0.05 -23.61 8.89
N GLN A 17 1.28 -24.00 8.57
CA GLN A 17 2.31 -24.29 9.57
C GLN A 17 2.66 -23.03 10.37
N ALA A 18 2.88 -21.90 9.70
CA ALA A 18 3.14 -20.63 10.38
C ALA A 18 2.01 -20.23 11.35
N HIS A 19 0.75 -20.46 10.97
CA HIS A 19 -0.39 -20.25 11.86
C HIS A 19 -0.39 -21.21 13.07
N GLN A 20 -0.08 -22.50 12.86
CA GLN A 20 -0.03 -23.49 13.93
C GLN A 20 1.10 -23.21 14.93
N ASP A 21 2.27 -22.81 14.45
CA ASP A 21 3.42 -22.48 15.31
C ASP A 21 3.10 -21.28 16.21
N VAL A 22 2.39 -20.28 15.68
CA VAL A 22 1.93 -19.12 16.46
C VAL A 22 0.91 -19.52 17.52
N VAL A 23 -0.03 -20.42 17.20
CA VAL A 23 -0.99 -20.95 18.18
C VAL A 23 -0.25 -21.72 19.28
N LEU A 24 0.70 -22.59 18.94
CA LEU A 24 1.48 -23.37 19.89
C LEU A 24 2.36 -22.49 20.79
N GLN A 25 2.95 -21.42 20.25
CA GLN A 25 3.69 -20.43 21.02
C GLN A 25 2.77 -19.57 21.91
N ALA A 26 1.55 -19.25 21.46
CA ALA A 26 0.54 -18.54 22.26
C ALA A 26 0.04 -19.38 23.45
N VAL A 27 -0.04 -20.71 23.33
CA VAL A 27 -0.40 -21.60 24.45
C VAL A 27 0.65 -21.54 25.59
N ALA A 28 1.89 -21.15 25.31
CA ALA A 28 2.93 -20.96 26.32
C ALA A 28 2.78 -19.64 27.12
N ASN A 29 1.86 -18.74 26.74
CA ASN A 29 1.66 -17.45 27.39
C ASN A 29 0.15 -17.18 27.67
N PRO A 30 -0.35 -17.43 28.89
CA PRO A 30 -1.78 -17.57 29.18
C PRO A 30 -2.64 -16.29 29.05
N LEU A 31 -2.05 -15.16 28.64
CA LEU A 31 -2.75 -13.88 28.43
C LEU A 31 -3.06 -13.58 26.94
N ALA A 32 -2.66 -14.43 26.00
CA ALA A 32 -2.86 -14.21 24.57
C ALA A 32 -3.89 -15.20 23.99
N PHE A 33 -5.19 -14.87 24.04
CA PHE A 33 -6.19 -15.66 23.33
C PHE A 33 -7.24 -14.82 22.60
N THR A 34 -7.03 -14.67 21.29
CA THR A 34 -8.03 -15.04 20.28
C THR A 34 -7.29 -15.81 19.18
N ALA A 35 -7.67 -17.07 18.94
CA ALA A 35 -7.15 -17.80 17.79
C ALA A 35 -7.68 -17.09 16.53
N ALA A 36 -6.80 -16.49 15.75
CA ALA A 36 -7.20 -15.94 14.45
C ALA A 36 -7.71 -17.10 13.57
N PRO A 37 -8.86 -16.95 12.90
CA PRO A 37 -9.28 -17.92 11.89
C PRO A 37 -8.20 -18.06 10.82
N ALA A 38 -8.11 -19.24 10.19
CA ALA A 38 -7.26 -19.42 9.02
C ALA A 38 -7.61 -18.34 7.96
N PRO A 39 -6.61 -17.83 7.21
CA PRO A 39 -6.85 -16.78 6.23
C PRO A 39 -7.88 -17.29 5.21
N ASP A 40 -8.94 -16.51 5.02
CA ASP A 40 -9.94 -16.78 3.99
C ASP A 40 -9.31 -16.49 2.63
N LEU A 41 -8.77 -17.55 2.01
CA LEU A 41 -8.06 -17.44 0.74
C LEU A 41 -9.02 -16.91 -0.33
N GLN A 42 -8.73 -15.73 -0.85
CA GLN A 42 -9.48 -15.15 -1.96
C GLN A 42 -8.93 -15.65 -3.30
N ASP A 43 -9.75 -15.59 -4.34
CA ASP A 43 -9.34 -16.02 -5.67
C ASP A 43 -8.51 -14.96 -6.38
N PHE A 44 -7.60 -15.41 -7.25
CA PHE A 44 -7.08 -14.58 -8.34
C PHE A 44 -7.84 -14.91 -9.62
N ASP A 45 -8.17 -13.89 -10.40
CA ASP A 45 -8.71 -14.04 -11.76
C ASP A 45 -8.26 -12.87 -12.64
N TYR A 46 -8.67 -12.88 -13.90
CA TYR A 46 -8.32 -11.87 -14.89
C TYR A 46 -9.31 -10.70 -14.87
N MET A 47 -8.78 -9.48 -14.83
CA MET A 47 -9.56 -8.24 -14.98
C MET A 47 -10.24 -8.19 -16.36
N PHE A 48 -9.56 -8.70 -17.39
CA PHE A 48 -10.02 -8.68 -18.78
C PHE A 48 -10.15 -10.11 -19.31
N PRO A 49 -11.18 -10.87 -18.90
CA PRO A 49 -11.32 -12.28 -19.26
C PRO A 49 -11.42 -12.51 -20.77
N ASP A 50 -11.98 -11.55 -21.52
CA ASP A 50 -12.12 -11.68 -22.99
C ASP A 50 -10.75 -11.75 -23.70
N LEU A 51 -9.74 -11.03 -23.19
CA LEU A 51 -8.38 -11.03 -23.73
C LEU A 51 -7.66 -12.38 -23.55
N GLN A 52 -8.15 -13.25 -22.66
CA GLN A 52 -7.54 -14.57 -22.43
C GLN A 52 -7.79 -15.56 -23.56
N THR A 53 -8.82 -15.29 -24.37
CA THR A 53 -9.22 -16.13 -25.51
C THR A 53 -8.69 -15.63 -26.84
N ASP A 54 -8.13 -14.42 -26.88
CA ASP A 54 -7.53 -13.81 -28.06
C ASP A 54 -6.01 -14.09 -28.08
N PRO A 55 -5.50 -14.90 -29.03
CA PRO A 55 -4.06 -15.17 -29.14
C PRO A 55 -3.23 -13.93 -29.46
N ASP A 56 -3.81 -12.91 -30.12
CA ASP A 56 -3.10 -11.68 -30.50
C ASP A 56 -2.96 -10.72 -29.32
N ALA A 57 -3.85 -10.85 -28.32
CA ALA A 57 -3.75 -10.16 -27.05
C ALA A 57 -2.67 -10.74 -26.10
N LEU A 58 -2.08 -11.89 -26.43
CA LEU A 58 -1.11 -12.60 -25.59
C LEU A 58 0.29 -12.65 -26.25
N LEU A 59 1.32 -12.84 -25.43
CA LEU A 59 2.66 -13.13 -25.96
C LEU A 59 2.68 -14.50 -26.65
N PRO A 60 3.36 -14.65 -27.80
CA PRO A 60 3.48 -15.93 -28.48
C PRO A 60 4.07 -17.02 -27.58
N THR A 61 3.50 -18.22 -27.59
CA THR A 61 4.02 -19.33 -26.79
C THR A 61 5.21 -19.98 -27.50
N SER A 62 6.44 -19.61 -27.13
CA SER A 62 7.65 -20.19 -27.73
C SER A 62 8.89 -20.08 -26.84
N LYS A 63 9.91 -20.92 -27.10
CA LYS A 63 11.22 -20.79 -26.46
C LYS A 63 11.91 -19.46 -26.81
N ASN A 64 11.65 -18.92 -28.01
CA ASN A 64 12.18 -17.62 -28.43
C ASN A 64 11.58 -16.48 -27.60
N THR A 65 10.29 -16.55 -27.27
CA THR A 65 9.63 -15.60 -26.38
C THR A 65 10.30 -15.58 -25.00
N VAL A 66 10.49 -16.75 -24.40
CA VAL A 66 11.17 -16.87 -23.09
C VAL A 66 12.59 -16.31 -23.15
N LYS A 67 13.35 -16.62 -24.23
CA LYS A 67 14.70 -16.07 -24.44
C LYS A 67 14.68 -14.55 -24.60
N ALA A 68 13.71 -14.00 -25.33
CA ALA A 68 13.56 -12.57 -25.53
C ALA A 68 13.18 -11.84 -24.23
N LEU A 69 12.28 -12.40 -23.42
CA LEU A 69 11.93 -11.86 -22.10
C LEU A 69 13.14 -11.80 -21.17
N LYS A 70 14.01 -12.82 -21.20
CA LYS A 70 15.26 -12.85 -20.41
C LYS A 70 16.23 -11.75 -20.84
N LYS A 71 16.40 -11.54 -22.16
CA LYS A 71 17.22 -10.43 -22.68
C LYS A 71 16.65 -9.06 -22.31
N LEU A 72 15.33 -8.90 -22.40
CA LEU A 72 14.67 -7.66 -21.97
C LEU A 72 14.90 -7.43 -20.47
N ALA A 73 14.79 -8.48 -19.65
CA ALA A 73 15.05 -8.40 -18.21
C ALA A 73 16.47 -7.95 -17.87
N GLU A 74 17.47 -8.43 -18.61
CA GLU A 74 18.88 -7.99 -18.50
C GLU A 74 19.04 -6.52 -18.87
N ALA A 75 18.37 -6.07 -19.93
CA ALA A 75 18.40 -4.68 -20.39
C ALA A 75 17.71 -3.69 -19.44
N MET A 76 16.94 -4.17 -18.45
CA MET A 76 16.32 -3.31 -17.43
C MET A 76 17.29 -2.85 -16.33
N ALA A 77 18.50 -3.40 -16.26
CA ALA A 77 19.49 -2.99 -15.27
C ALA A 77 20.02 -1.58 -15.56
N ASP A 78 20.04 -0.74 -14.54
CA ASP A 78 20.57 0.61 -14.61
C ASP A 78 21.54 0.85 -13.45
N ALA A 79 22.81 0.99 -13.79
CA ALA A 79 23.91 1.16 -12.85
C ALA A 79 24.13 2.62 -12.40
N ASP A 80 23.07 3.43 -12.45
CA ASP A 80 23.08 4.90 -12.39
C ASP A 80 23.94 5.49 -13.53
N GLU A 81 23.40 5.42 -14.76
CA GLU A 81 24.04 6.00 -15.96
C GLU A 81 24.39 7.49 -15.75
N SER A 82 25.67 7.84 -15.86
CA SER A 82 26.12 9.22 -15.60
C SER A 82 25.43 10.22 -16.54
N GLY A 83 24.76 11.22 -15.95
CA GLY A 83 24.09 12.30 -16.67
C GLY A 83 22.59 12.10 -16.90
N VAL A 84 22.00 10.98 -16.44
CA VAL A 84 20.54 10.77 -16.43
C VAL A 84 19.96 11.23 -15.09
N ASP A 85 18.97 12.13 -15.11
CA ASP A 85 18.21 12.47 -13.90
C ASP A 85 17.17 11.38 -13.63
N HIS A 86 17.49 10.51 -12.68
CA HIS A 86 16.62 9.43 -12.25
C HIS A 86 15.53 9.88 -11.28
N ASN A 87 15.52 11.12 -10.80
CA ASN A 87 14.65 11.54 -9.70
C ASN A 87 13.24 11.89 -10.17
N SER A 88 12.26 11.39 -9.44
CA SER A 88 10.88 11.85 -9.56
C SER A 88 10.58 12.99 -8.58
N SER A 89 9.42 13.59 -8.71
CA SER A 89 8.83 14.51 -7.71
C SER A 89 8.21 13.79 -6.50
N ILE A 90 8.27 12.46 -6.46
CA ILE A 90 7.65 11.64 -5.42
C ILE A 90 8.68 11.40 -4.30
N PRO A 91 8.35 11.66 -3.02
CA PRO A 91 9.22 11.28 -1.91
C PRO A 91 9.40 9.76 -1.80
N ALA A 92 10.60 9.29 -1.46
CA ALA A 92 10.95 7.87 -1.39
C ALA A 92 10.07 7.08 -0.40
N ALA A 93 9.52 7.73 0.63
CA ALA A 93 8.57 7.09 1.54
C ALA A 93 7.36 6.46 0.81
N TYR A 94 6.93 7.01 -0.34
CA TYR A 94 5.80 6.45 -1.08
C TYR A 94 6.15 5.19 -1.88
N THR A 95 7.42 4.93 -2.19
CA THR A 95 7.87 3.63 -2.73
C THR A 95 7.50 2.52 -1.75
N TYR A 96 7.87 2.73 -0.49
CA TYR A 96 7.68 1.77 0.59
C TYR A 96 6.23 1.77 1.11
N PHE A 97 5.53 2.90 1.07
CA PHE A 97 4.10 2.91 1.34
C PHE A 97 3.32 2.08 0.30
N GLY A 98 3.69 2.13 -0.98
CA GLY A 98 3.10 1.27 -2.02
C GLY A 98 3.29 -0.22 -1.72
N GLN A 99 4.47 -0.61 -1.25
CA GLN A 99 4.75 -1.98 -0.78
C GLN A 99 3.95 -2.34 0.47
N PHE A 100 3.82 -1.43 1.45
CA PHE A 100 2.98 -1.64 2.63
C PHE A 100 1.51 -1.88 2.25
N VAL A 101 1.00 -1.13 1.27
CA VAL A 101 -0.34 -1.37 0.70
C VAL A 101 -0.40 -2.74 0.02
N ASP A 102 0.61 -3.14 -0.78
CA ASP A 102 0.66 -4.47 -1.41
C ASP A 102 0.53 -5.59 -0.38
N HIS A 103 1.22 -5.46 0.76
CA HIS A 103 1.19 -6.44 1.84
C HIS A 103 -0.17 -6.54 2.53
N ASP A 104 -0.94 -5.46 2.55
CA ASP A 104 -2.30 -5.41 3.09
C ASP A 104 -3.31 -6.15 2.18
N ILE A 105 -3.13 -6.10 0.86
CA ILE A 105 -4.15 -6.54 -0.09
C ILE A 105 -3.81 -7.82 -0.86
N THR A 106 -2.54 -8.18 -1.01
CA THR A 106 -2.13 -9.34 -1.81
C THR A 106 -1.07 -10.19 -1.15
N LEU A 107 -1.22 -11.50 -1.26
CA LEU A 107 -0.22 -12.52 -0.92
C LEU A 107 -0.42 -13.71 -1.86
N GLU A 108 0.47 -13.91 -2.82
CA GLU A 108 0.36 -15.09 -3.70
C GLU A 108 0.67 -16.38 -2.91
N VAL A 109 -0.34 -17.24 -2.79
CA VAL A 109 -0.28 -18.55 -2.16
C VAL A 109 -0.58 -19.63 -3.20
N LEU A 110 0.25 -20.66 -3.27
CA LEU A 110 0.02 -21.83 -4.10
C LEU A 110 -0.78 -22.87 -3.32
N SER A 111 -1.97 -23.23 -3.83
CA SER A 111 -2.84 -24.27 -3.27
C SER A 111 -2.62 -25.65 -3.91
N GLY A 112 -2.58 -26.69 -3.07
CA GLY A 112 -2.66 -28.11 -3.47
C GLY A 112 -1.37 -28.82 -3.94
N ALA A 113 -1.50 -30.13 -4.19
CA ALA A 113 -0.42 -31.06 -4.61
C ALA A 113 0.11 -30.85 -6.05
N ALA A 114 -0.34 -29.79 -6.74
CA ALA A 114 0.02 -29.46 -8.12
C ALA A 114 1.34 -28.68 -8.24
N THR A 115 2.02 -28.38 -7.13
CA THR A 115 3.33 -27.69 -7.10
C THR A 115 4.39 -28.41 -7.93
N GLY A 116 4.31 -29.75 -8.05
CA GLY A 116 5.21 -30.56 -8.86
C GLY A 116 4.95 -30.53 -10.38
N ALA A 117 3.75 -30.12 -10.81
CA ALA A 117 3.36 -30.11 -12.24
C ALA A 117 3.45 -28.73 -12.90
N ALA A 118 3.47 -27.65 -12.11
CA ALA A 118 3.32 -26.28 -12.63
C ALA A 118 4.63 -25.63 -13.12
N GLY A 119 5.78 -26.29 -12.98
CA GLY A 119 7.11 -25.73 -13.30
C GLY A 119 7.47 -24.48 -12.48
N GLY A 120 8.76 -24.21 -12.31
CA GLY A 120 9.19 -22.95 -11.69
C GLY A 120 8.96 -21.76 -12.63
N VAL A 121 8.68 -20.56 -12.09
CA VAL A 121 8.65 -19.30 -12.89
C VAL A 121 9.97 -19.08 -13.64
N LEU A 122 11.06 -19.62 -13.11
CA LEU A 122 12.42 -19.50 -13.63
C LEU A 122 12.86 -20.72 -14.47
N ASP A 123 11.95 -21.64 -14.78
CA ASP A 123 12.23 -22.79 -15.64
C ASP A 123 12.76 -22.30 -17.01
N PRO A 124 13.89 -22.85 -17.51
CA PRO A 124 14.42 -22.54 -18.83
C PRO A 124 13.37 -22.62 -19.96
N ASP A 125 12.42 -23.55 -19.82
CA ASP A 125 11.34 -23.85 -20.76
C ASP A 125 9.95 -23.52 -20.17
N VAL A 126 9.86 -22.51 -19.28
CA VAL A 126 8.58 -22.06 -18.69
C VAL A 126 7.50 -21.87 -19.77
N LYS A 127 6.30 -22.37 -19.50
CA LYS A 127 5.14 -22.27 -20.39
C LYS A 127 4.01 -21.50 -19.71
N PRO A 128 3.15 -20.83 -20.48
CA PRO A 128 1.91 -20.29 -19.95
C PRO A 128 1.08 -21.42 -19.32
N MET A 129 0.56 -21.17 -18.13
CA MET A 129 -0.39 -22.05 -17.46
C MET A 129 -1.71 -22.10 -18.24
N THR A 130 -2.53 -23.12 -18.00
CA THR A 130 -3.91 -23.09 -18.48
C THR A 130 -4.75 -22.15 -17.59
N LEU A 131 -5.86 -21.61 -18.11
CA LEU A 131 -6.78 -20.80 -17.32
C LEU A 131 -7.31 -21.55 -16.10
N GLN A 132 -7.55 -22.86 -16.25
CA GLN A 132 -7.99 -23.72 -15.16
C GLN A 132 -6.91 -23.83 -14.08
N ASP A 133 -5.64 -24.01 -14.47
CA ASP A 133 -4.53 -24.10 -13.51
C ASP A 133 -4.36 -22.79 -12.74
N VAL A 134 -4.44 -21.64 -13.43
CA VAL A 134 -4.33 -20.33 -12.78
C VAL A 134 -5.41 -20.17 -11.70
N ARG A 135 -6.67 -20.43 -12.05
CA ARG A 135 -7.83 -20.31 -11.15
C ARG A 135 -7.91 -21.35 -10.03
N THR A 136 -7.11 -22.42 -10.10
CA THR A 136 -7.13 -23.50 -9.09
C THR A 136 -5.89 -23.56 -8.22
N ILE A 137 -4.75 -23.07 -8.72
CA ILE A 137 -3.46 -23.16 -8.03
C ILE A 137 -3.13 -21.85 -7.32
N ILE A 138 -3.54 -20.72 -7.86
CA ILE A 138 -3.09 -19.41 -7.38
C ILE A 138 -4.20 -18.77 -6.54
N ARG A 139 -3.92 -18.58 -5.26
CA ARG A 139 -4.82 -17.98 -4.28
C ARG A 139 -4.19 -16.76 -3.65
N ASN A 140 -5.02 -15.83 -3.21
CA ASN A 140 -4.61 -14.68 -2.43
C ASN A 140 -4.75 -15.02 -0.94
N GLY A 141 -3.63 -15.01 -0.21
CA GLY A 141 -3.57 -15.24 1.23
C GLY A 141 -4.00 -14.05 2.10
N ARG A 142 -4.46 -12.95 1.47
CA ARG A 142 -4.93 -11.74 2.15
C ARG A 142 -6.42 -11.55 1.94
N THR A 143 -7.01 -10.72 2.81
CA THR A 143 -8.43 -10.35 2.75
C THR A 143 -8.81 -9.58 1.49
N ALA A 144 -7.82 -9.06 0.75
CA ALA A 144 -8.03 -8.30 -0.48
C ALA A 144 -8.94 -7.08 -0.29
N THR A 145 -8.78 -6.39 0.85
CA THR A 145 -9.47 -5.14 1.17
C THR A 145 -8.50 -4.19 1.87
N LEU A 146 -8.73 -2.87 1.78
CA LEU A 146 -7.91 -1.86 2.46
C LEU A 146 -8.30 -1.73 3.93
N ASP A 147 -8.01 -2.78 4.69
CA ASP A 147 -8.52 -3.01 6.04
C ASP A 147 -7.45 -3.02 7.13
N LEU A 148 -6.18 -2.81 6.75
CA LEU A 148 -5.00 -2.93 7.62
C LEU A 148 -4.87 -4.35 8.21
N ASP A 149 -5.16 -5.36 7.41
CA ASP A 149 -4.95 -6.77 7.75
C ASP A 149 -3.46 -7.01 8.08
N SER A 150 -2.54 -6.32 7.41
CA SER A 150 -1.11 -6.42 7.68
C SER A 150 -0.70 -5.88 9.07
N VAL A 151 -1.55 -5.06 9.70
CA VAL A 151 -1.36 -4.52 11.06
C VAL A 151 -2.14 -5.31 12.11
N TYR A 152 -3.38 -5.69 11.81
CA TYR A 152 -4.33 -6.25 12.78
C TYR A 152 -4.57 -7.75 12.63
N GLY A 153 -4.10 -8.38 11.55
CA GLY A 153 -4.32 -9.78 11.23
C GLY A 153 -3.45 -10.74 12.04
N GLY A 154 -3.70 -12.04 11.82
CA GLY A 154 -2.83 -13.16 12.19
C GLY A 154 -2.06 -13.03 13.51
N ASN A 155 -0.76 -12.69 13.40
CA ASN A 155 0.22 -12.78 14.48
C ASN A 155 0.46 -11.44 15.19
N ALA A 156 -0.37 -10.43 14.93
CA ALA A 156 -0.27 -9.14 15.60
C ALA A 156 -0.48 -9.29 17.11
N VAL A 157 0.51 -8.87 17.89
CA VAL A 157 0.49 -8.95 19.35
C VAL A 157 0.02 -7.65 20.00
N VAL A 158 -0.78 -7.77 21.04
CA VAL A 158 -1.19 -6.65 21.89
C VAL A 158 -0.14 -6.34 22.95
N ASP A 159 -0.21 -5.12 23.48
CA ASP A 159 0.61 -4.73 24.62
C ASP A 159 0.20 -5.57 25.86
N PRO A 160 1.16 -6.15 26.61
CA PRO A 160 0.85 -6.97 27.77
C PRO A 160 0.25 -6.17 28.94
N ASP A 161 0.48 -4.86 29.00
CA ASP A 161 0.01 -4.00 30.08
C ASP A 161 -1.33 -3.32 29.74
N ASP A 162 -1.69 -3.25 28.45
CA ASP A 162 -2.94 -2.66 27.95
C ASP A 162 -3.43 -3.39 26.69
N ASP A 163 -4.42 -4.29 26.84
CA ASP A 163 -4.96 -5.10 25.74
C ASP A 163 -5.66 -4.29 24.63
N GLN A 164 -5.90 -3.00 24.86
CA GLN A 164 -6.39 -2.10 23.84
C GLN A 164 -5.28 -1.65 22.89
N LYS A 165 -4.01 -1.68 23.32
CA LYS A 165 -2.84 -1.26 22.55
C LYS A 165 -2.20 -2.42 21.81
N LEU A 166 -1.51 -2.08 20.73
CA LEU A 166 -0.62 -2.98 20.00
C LEU A 166 0.79 -2.87 20.57
N LYS A 167 1.52 -3.99 20.64
CA LYS A 167 2.88 -3.99 21.15
C LYS A 167 3.82 -3.30 20.16
N VAL A 168 4.67 -2.40 20.66
CA VAL A 168 5.79 -1.80 19.92
C VAL A 168 7.10 -2.36 20.48
N GLY A 169 8.06 -2.68 19.62
CA GLY A 169 9.36 -3.21 20.02
C GLY A 169 10.36 -2.12 20.40
N ASP A 170 11.35 -2.51 21.20
CA ASP A 170 12.44 -1.64 21.64
C ASP A 170 13.67 -1.77 20.73
N VAL A 171 14.33 -0.65 20.49
CA VAL A 171 15.66 -0.62 19.86
C VAL A 171 16.75 -1.02 20.85
N SER A 172 17.90 -1.43 20.32
CA SER A 172 19.11 -1.68 21.08
C SER A 172 20.09 -0.52 20.96
N ASP A 173 20.90 -0.29 22.01
CA ASP A 173 21.96 0.72 22.01
C ASP A 173 23.07 0.35 21.00
N ALA A 174 23.40 1.25 20.08
CA ALA A 174 24.47 1.07 19.10
C ALA A 174 25.89 1.34 19.67
N GLY A 175 26.00 1.87 20.88
CA GLY A 175 27.23 1.82 21.69
C GLY A 175 28.17 3.03 21.62
N ALA A 176 27.80 4.15 20.97
CA ALA A 176 28.56 5.41 21.07
C ALA A 176 27.80 6.66 20.58
N ASP A 177 28.06 7.81 21.22
CA ASP A 177 27.40 9.10 20.96
C ASP A 177 27.89 9.85 19.69
N GLN A 178 28.65 9.19 18.80
CA GLN A 178 29.18 9.80 17.57
C GLN A 178 28.74 9.03 16.33
N ALA A 179 28.58 9.73 15.21
CA ALA A 179 28.28 9.09 13.94
C ALA A 179 29.39 8.08 13.54
N PRO A 180 29.06 6.93 12.94
CA PRO A 180 27.72 6.53 12.47
C PRO A 180 26.89 5.75 13.52
N THR A 181 27.30 5.70 14.79
CA THR A 181 26.62 4.94 15.86
C THR A 181 25.77 5.81 16.77
N GLN A 182 25.62 7.10 16.46
CA GLN A 182 24.89 8.04 17.30
C GLN A 182 23.39 7.68 17.34
N PRO A 183 22.77 7.58 18.53
CA PRO A 183 21.32 7.43 18.64
C PRO A 183 20.61 8.59 17.93
N VAL A 184 19.57 8.29 17.16
CA VAL A 184 18.89 9.32 16.38
C VAL A 184 18.14 10.30 17.31
N PRO A 185 18.45 11.61 17.28
CA PRO A 185 17.85 12.57 18.19
C PRO A 185 16.32 12.61 18.11
N GLY A 186 15.68 12.72 19.28
CA GLY A 186 14.22 12.77 19.38
C GLY A 186 13.52 11.41 19.18
N LYS A 187 14.27 10.32 19.00
CA LYS A 187 13.72 8.96 18.92
C LYS A 187 13.92 8.26 20.27
N GLY A 188 12.81 7.98 20.96
CA GLY A 188 12.82 7.16 22.18
C GLY A 188 13.07 5.67 21.92
N PRO A 189 12.98 4.80 22.93
CA PRO A 189 13.34 3.37 22.81
C PRO A 189 12.39 2.57 21.91
N HIS A 190 11.13 2.96 21.78
CA HIS A 190 10.12 2.18 21.07
C HIS A 190 10.14 2.42 19.56
N HIS A 191 11.17 1.97 18.83
CA HIS A 191 11.29 2.16 17.37
C HIS A 191 11.61 0.87 16.60
N ASP A 192 11.39 -0.30 17.18
CA ASP A 192 11.42 -1.58 16.46
C ASP A 192 10.03 -2.21 16.40
N VAL A 193 9.86 -3.19 15.52
CA VAL A 193 8.70 -4.09 15.55
C VAL A 193 8.82 -5.04 16.74
N PRO A 194 7.71 -5.55 17.31
CA PRO A 194 7.79 -6.60 18.33
C PRO A 194 8.41 -7.87 17.73
N ARG A 195 9.38 -8.47 18.43
CA ARG A 195 10.14 -9.64 17.96
C ARG A 195 10.08 -10.80 18.96
N LEU A 196 10.20 -12.01 18.42
CA LEU A 196 10.61 -13.18 19.21
C LEU A 196 12.06 -13.03 19.69
N GLY A 197 12.45 -13.84 20.68
CA GLY A 197 13.84 -13.91 21.14
C GLY A 197 14.79 -14.54 20.12
N ARG A 198 16.09 -14.45 20.41
CA ARG A 198 17.13 -15.12 19.63
C ARG A 198 16.94 -16.65 19.64
N ASN A 199 16.93 -17.26 18.46
CA ASN A 199 16.80 -18.71 18.27
C ASN A 199 17.70 -19.22 17.13
N PRO A 200 19.03 -19.30 17.33
CA PRO A 200 19.96 -19.63 16.25
C PRO A 200 19.82 -21.08 15.74
N ALA A 201 19.12 -21.94 16.48
CA ALA A 201 18.84 -23.32 16.07
C ALA A 201 17.74 -23.38 14.99
N ASP A 202 16.92 -22.34 14.87
CA ASP A 202 15.85 -22.24 13.88
C ASP A 202 15.82 -20.83 13.26
N PRO A 203 16.49 -20.64 12.11
CA PRO A 203 16.51 -19.36 11.40
C PRO A 203 15.12 -18.80 11.05
N ALA A 204 14.08 -19.65 10.97
CA ALA A 204 12.72 -19.21 10.65
C ALA A 204 12.08 -18.42 11.79
N THR A 205 12.44 -18.70 13.05
CA THR A 205 11.87 -18.05 14.25
C THR A 205 12.86 -17.11 14.95
N ASP A 206 14.15 -17.16 14.59
CA ASP A 206 15.19 -16.30 15.13
C ASP A 206 14.88 -14.80 14.94
N ARG A 207 14.49 -14.12 16.04
CA ARG A 207 14.13 -12.68 16.07
C ARG A 207 13.02 -12.29 15.09
N ALA A 208 12.21 -13.26 14.67
CA ALA A 208 11.11 -13.04 13.76
C ALA A 208 10.14 -11.99 14.34
N ALA A 209 9.69 -11.07 13.48
CA ALA A 209 8.71 -10.08 13.85
C ALA A 209 7.34 -10.72 14.14
N GLN A 210 6.59 -10.14 15.07
CA GLN A 210 5.26 -10.60 15.49
C GLN A 210 4.18 -9.66 14.94
N LEU A 211 3.87 -9.78 13.64
CA LEU A 211 3.05 -8.83 12.88
C LEU A 211 1.83 -9.48 12.22
N GLY A 212 0.88 -8.67 11.73
CA GLY A 212 -0.25 -9.20 10.97
C GLY A 212 0.15 -9.71 9.58
N ASP A 213 1.11 -9.03 8.95
CA ASP A 213 1.91 -9.55 7.84
C ASP A 213 3.39 -9.47 8.20
N ASP A 214 4.05 -10.61 8.30
CA ASP A 214 5.47 -10.68 8.62
C ASP A 214 6.34 -10.04 7.52
N ARG A 215 5.84 -9.91 6.27
CA ARG A 215 6.51 -9.17 5.18
C ARG A 215 6.67 -7.69 5.50
N ASN A 216 5.96 -7.15 6.49
CA ASN A 216 6.26 -5.82 6.98
C ASN A 216 7.58 -5.72 7.78
N ASP A 217 8.33 -6.83 7.92
CA ASP A 217 9.73 -6.85 8.33
C ASP A 217 10.69 -7.31 7.19
N GLU A 218 10.30 -7.10 5.92
CA GLU A 218 11.15 -7.44 4.76
C GLU A 218 12.30 -6.45 4.56
N ASN A 219 12.06 -5.16 4.77
CA ASN A 219 13.10 -4.13 4.78
C ASN A 219 12.79 -3.06 5.82
N LEU A 220 13.84 -2.38 6.27
CA LEU A 220 13.78 -1.50 7.41
C LEU A 220 12.78 -0.34 7.25
N VAL A 221 12.62 0.21 6.05
CA VAL A 221 11.66 1.31 5.84
C VAL A 221 10.22 0.83 6.07
N ILE A 222 9.90 -0.39 5.63
CA ILE A 222 8.60 -1.02 5.89
C ILE A 222 8.42 -1.34 7.38
N SER A 223 9.44 -1.88 8.06
CA SER A 223 9.38 -2.12 9.50
C SER A 223 9.11 -0.82 10.27
N GLN A 224 9.71 0.30 9.84
CA GLN A 224 9.47 1.61 10.43
C GLN A 224 8.07 2.17 10.09
N LEU A 225 7.51 1.91 8.90
CA LEU A 225 6.10 2.19 8.61
C LEU A 225 5.18 1.39 9.53
N GLN A 226 5.43 0.09 9.72
CA GLN A 226 4.68 -0.75 10.64
C GLN A 226 4.68 -0.14 12.05
N VAL A 227 5.85 0.25 12.58
CA VAL A 227 5.96 0.95 13.87
C VAL A 227 5.11 2.22 13.91
N ALA A 228 5.07 3.01 12.83
CA ALA A 228 4.23 4.20 12.76
C ALA A 228 2.73 3.87 12.87
N PHE A 229 2.26 2.83 12.19
CA PHE A 229 0.87 2.36 12.31
C PHE A 229 0.53 1.85 13.71
N LEU A 230 1.44 1.08 14.34
CA LEU A 230 1.28 0.62 15.73
C LEU A 230 1.16 1.81 16.70
N LYS A 231 2.05 2.79 16.57
CA LYS A 231 2.01 4.02 17.39
C LYS A 231 0.78 4.88 17.13
N ALA A 232 0.34 5.01 15.87
CA ALA A 232 -0.88 5.73 15.53
C ALA A 232 -2.11 5.07 16.18
N HIS A 233 -2.18 3.73 16.17
CA HIS A 233 -3.22 3.00 16.89
C HIS A 233 -3.18 3.28 18.38
N ASN A 234 -2.02 3.09 19.03
CA ASN A 234 -1.88 3.28 20.47
C ASN A 234 -2.21 4.70 20.91
N ARG A 235 -1.91 5.67 20.06
CA ARG A 235 -2.27 7.06 20.31
C ARG A 235 -3.79 7.29 20.28
N LEU A 236 -4.54 6.61 19.42
CA LEU A 236 -6.00 6.67 19.46
C LEU A 236 -6.52 6.06 20.77
N VAL A 237 -5.91 4.98 21.24
CA VAL A 237 -6.22 4.39 22.55
C VAL A 237 -5.92 5.36 23.69
N ASP A 238 -4.80 6.09 23.64
CA ASP A 238 -4.46 7.14 24.62
C ASP A 238 -5.47 8.30 24.63
N LEU A 239 -6.16 8.54 23.51
CA LEU A 239 -7.28 9.50 23.42
C LEU A 239 -8.59 8.94 24.00
N GLY A 240 -8.56 7.68 24.46
CA GLY A 240 -9.62 6.95 25.15
C GLY A 240 -10.57 6.18 24.22
N TYR A 241 -10.20 5.97 22.97
CA TYR A 241 -10.93 5.07 22.07
C TYR A 241 -10.64 3.61 22.44
N THR A 242 -11.63 2.73 22.29
CA THR A 242 -11.37 1.28 22.36
C THR A 242 -10.53 0.83 21.17
N ARG A 243 -9.93 -0.36 21.25
CA ARG A 243 -9.18 -0.97 20.15
C ARG A 243 -9.95 -1.00 18.84
N ASP A 244 -11.22 -1.39 18.86
CA ASP A 244 -12.07 -1.44 17.66
C ASP A 244 -12.33 -0.04 17.08
N GLN A 245 -12.55 0.95 17.94
CA GLN A 245 -12.72 2.34 17.51
C GLN A 245 -11.43 2.89 16.91
N ALA A 246 -10.28 2.63 17.55
CA ALA A 246 -8.97 3.02 17.07
C ALA A 246 -8.64 2.37 15.72
N ARG A 247 -8.88 1.07 15.57
CA ARG A 247 -8.74 0.32 14.32
C ARG A 247 -9.56 0.94 13.21
N ARG A 248 -10.84 1.21 13.49
CA ARG A 248 -11.78 1.80 12.53
C ARG A 248 -11.37 3.19 12.08
N ILE A 249 -10.99 4.07 13.01
CA ILE A 249 -10.52 5.43 12.70
C ILE A 249 -9.25 5.35 11.86
N LEU A 250 -8.26 4.53 12.26
CA LEU A 250 -7.00 4.42 11.55
C LEU A 250 -7.18 3.86 10.14
N ARG A 251 -8.00 2.81 9.97
CA ARG A 251 -8.36 2.22 8.67
C ARG A 251 -8.91 3.27 7.71
N GLN A 252 -9.81 4.13 8.18
CA GLN A 252 -10.41 5.17 7.33
C GLN A 252 -9.39 6.24 6.90
N HIS A 253 -8.49 6.62 7.79
CA HIS A 253 -7.41 7.54 7.45
C HIS A 253 -6.39 6.89 6.52
N TYR A 254 -6.13 5.59 6.66
CA TYR A 254 -5.34 4.82 5.71
C TYR A 254 -5.99 4.78 4.32
N GLN A 255 -7.30 4.53 4.21
CA GLN A 255 -8.02 4.59 2.93
C GLN A 255 -7.94 5.98 2.29
N GLN A 256 -8.06 7.03 3.10
CA GLN A 256 -7.86 8.41 2.65
C GLN A 256 -6.46 8.62 2.07
N ILE A 257 -5.42 8.10 2.74
CA ILE A 257 -4.04 8.17 2.24
C ILE A 257 -3.90 7.39 0.94
N VAL A 258 -4.39 6.14 0.86
CA VAL A 258 -4.27 5.30 -0.34
C VAL A 258 -4.94 5.98 -1.54
N VAL A 259 -6.18 6.45 -1.40
CA VAL A 259 -6.96 6.98 -2.52
C VAL A 259 -6.50 8.38 -2.92
N HIS A 260 -6.35 9.30 -1.97
CA HIS A 260 -6.21 10.73 -2.28
C HIS A 260 -4.79 11.27 -2.17
N ASP A 261 -3.93 10.62 -1.38
CA ASP A 261 -2.52 11.01 -1.31
C ASP A 261 -1.69 10.12 -2.24
N PHE A 262 -1.63 8.81 -1.98
CA PHE A 262 -0.84 7.88 -2.78
C PHE A 262 -1.31 7.83 -4.24
N LEU A 263 -2.57 7.50 -4.52
CA LEU A 263 -3.03 7.40 -5.92
C LEU A 263 -3.21 8.75 -6.59
N GLU A 264 -4.17 9.56 -6.14
CA GLU A 264 -4.54 10.81 -6.82
C GLU A 264 -3.36 11.80 -6.89
N LYS A 265 -2.63 11.97 -5.78
CA LYS A 265 -1.61 13.01 -5.70
C LYS A 265 -0.23 12.54 -6.15
N ARG A 266 0.13 11.26 -6.07
CA ARG A 266 1.51 10.80 -6.35
C ARG A 266 1.63 9.84 -7.53
N ILE A 267 0.83 8.78 -7.57
CA ILE A 267 1.11 7.64 -8.44
C ILE A 267 0.36 7.68 -9.75
N ALA A 268 -0.95 7.93 -9.74
CA ALA A 268 -1.79 7.83 -10.91
C ALA A 268 -2.11 9.20 -11.51
N ASP A 269 -2.63 9.20 -12.74
CA ASP A 269 -3.30 10.35 -13.34
C ASP A 269 -4.50 10.78 -12.47
N ASP A 270 -4.52 12.06 -12.08
CA ASP A 270 -5.50 12.55 -11.12
C ASP A 270 -6.91 12.62 -11.71
N ALA A 271 -7.04 12.85 -13.02
CA ALA A 271 -8.33 12.85 -13.69
C ALA A 271 -8.93 11.45 -13.73
N VAL A 272 -8.11 10.42 -13.97
CA VAL A 272 -8.53 9.00 -13.91
C VAL A 272 -9.02 8.65 -12.50
N VAL A 273 -8.24 8.95 -11.46
CA VAL A 273 -8.62 8.66 -10.07
C VAL A 273 -9.91 9.38 -9.68
N LYS A 274 -10.02 10.69 -9.98
CA LYS A 274 -11.22 11.48 -9.70
C LYS A 274 -12.45 10.93 -10.41
N ALA A 275 -12.32 10.52 -11.67
CA ALA A 275 -13.40 9.91 -12.44
C ALA A 275 -13.88 8.61 -11.77
N ILE A 276 -12.98 7.71 -11.39
CA ILE A 276 -13.35 6.44 -10.74
C ILE A 276 -14.01 6.68 -9.38
N VAL A 277 -13.47 7.58 -8.56
CA VAL A 277 -14.08 7.95 -7.26
C VAL A 277 -15.49 8.49 -7.45
N THR A 278 -15.66 9.37 -8.44
CA THR A 278 -16.88 10.18 -8.62
C THR A 278 -17.98 9.48 -9.42
N ASP A 279 -17.62 8.80 -10.50
CA ASP A 279 -18.55 8.17 -11.45
C ASP A 279 -18.67 6.66 -11.21
N GLY A 280 -17.67 6.06 -10.55
CA GLY A 280 -17.62 4.64 -10.26
C GLY A 280 -16.55 3.90 -11.03
N ASN A 281 -16.21 2.72 -10.51
CA ASN A 281 -15.45 1.72 -11.23
C ASN A 281 -16.16 1.31 -12.52
N ARG A 282 -15.39 1.17 -13.61
CA ARG A 282 -15.91 0.78 -14.92
C ARG A 282 -15.46 -0.62 -15.33
N PHE A 283 -14.25 -0.99 -14.95
CA PHE A 283 -13.61 -2.22 -15.41
C PHE A 283 -13.43 -3.27 -14.32
N PHE A 284 -13.55 -2.90 -13.04
CA PHE A 284 -13.46 -3.83 -11.92
C PHE A 284 -14.56 -3.59 -10.90
N ASP A 285 -15.42 -4.59 -10.69
CA ASP A 285 -16.43 -4.53 -9.63
C ASP A 285 -15.93 -5.24 -8.35
N GLY A 286 -15.27 -4.47 -7.48
CA GLY A 286 -14.82 -4.97 -6.18
C GLY A 286 -15.95 -5.37 -5.22
N LEU A 287 -17.21 -5.04 -5.52
CA LEU A 287 -18.38 -5.44 -4.73
C LEU A 287 -19.03 -6.73 -5.25
N SER A 288 -18.59 -7.24 -6.40
CA SER A 288 -19.11 -8.48 -6.96
C SER A 288 -18.75 -9.69 -6.10
N ASP A 289 -19.62 -10.71 -6.15
CA ASP A 289 -19.38 -12.03 -5.60
C ASP A 289 -19.62 -13.09 -6.73
N PRO A 290 -18.74 -14.08 -6.92
CA PRO A 290 -17.50 -14.29 -6.17
C PRO A 290 -16.48 -13.18 -6.43
N PHE A 291 -15.82 -12.73 -5.35
CA PHE A 291 -14.78 -11.72 -5.41
C PHE A 291 -13.45 -12.34 -5.84
N PHE A 292 -12.62 -11.55 -6.54
CA PHE A 292 -11.26 -11.93 -6.88
C PHE A 292 -10.31 -10.72 -6.89
N MET A 293 -9.03 -10.99 -6.70
CA MET A 293 -7.95 -10.04 -6.94
C MET A 293 -7.48 -10.11 -8.40
N PRO A 294 -7.45 -9.01 -9.17
CA PRO A 294 -7.05 -9.07 -10.58
C PRO A 294 -5.56 -9.32 -10.79
N LEU A 295 -5.22 -10.26 -11.68
CA LEU A 295 -3.84 -10.60 -12.01
C LEU A 295 -3.10 -9.47 -12.71
N GLU A 296 -3.74 -8.77 -13.65
CA GLU A 296 -3.19 -7.61 -14.36
C GLU A 296 -2.76 -6.51 -13.39
N PHE A 297 -3.44 -6.38 -12.25
CA PHE A 297 -3.03 -5.53 -11.15
C PHE A 297 -1.82 -6.11 -10.40
N SER A 298 -1.96 -7.31 -9.81
CA SER A 298 -0.99 -7.85 -8.84
C SER A 298 0.36 -8.28 -9.42
N VAL A 299 0.42 -8.68 -10.69
CA VAL A 299 1.66 -9.19 -11.31
C VAL A 299 2.21 -8.29 -12.41
N ALA A 300 1.48 -7.24 -12.79
CA ALA A 300 1.92 -6.30 -13.81
C ALA A 300 1.79 -4.84 -13.36
N ALA A 301 0.59 -4.25 -13.37
CA ALA A 301 0.43 -2.81 -13.19
C ALA A 301 0.94 -2.32 -11.83
N TYR A 302 0.67 -3.02 -10.72
CA TYR A 302 1.11 -2.62 -9.38
C TYR A 302 2.60 -2.89 -9.10
N ARG A 303 3.30 -3.57 -10.02
CA ARG A 303 4.75 -3.81 -9.94
C ARG A 303 5.57 -2.60 -10.37
N PHE A 304 4.94 -1.43 -10.54
CA PHE A 304 5.65 -0.17 -10.79
C PHE A 304 6.59 0.20 -9.63
N GLY A 305 6.27 -0.18 -8.39
CA GLY A 305 7.06 0.23 -7.21
C GLY A 305 8.54 -0.18 -7.29
N HIS A 306 8.86 -1.25 -8.00
CA HIS A 306 10.24 -1.72 -8.16
C HIS A 306 11.15 -0.71 -8.86
N THR A 307 10.63 0.12 -9.76
CA THR A 307 11.45 1.12 -10.47
C THR A 307 11.71 2.37 -9.64
N MET A 308 10.90 2.59 -8.60
CA MET A 308 11.02 3.74 -7.68
C MET A 308 12.15 3.56 -6.64
N VAL A 309 12.66 2.33 -6.49
CA VAL A 309 13.66 1.95 -5.48
C VAL A 309 15.06 2.46 -5.86
N ARG A 310 15.72 3.13 -4.92
CA ARG A 310 17.13 3.55 -5.02
C ARG A 310 18.09 2.48 -4.48
N ALA A 311 19.33 2.51 -4.97
CA ALA A 311 20.43 1.75 -4.37
C ALA A 311 20.87 2.32 -3.01
N GLU A 312 20.72 3.63 -2.80
CA GLU A 312 21.22 4.36 -1.63
C GLU A 312 20.24 5.47 -1.22
N TYR A 313 20.15 5.72 0.09
CA TYR A 313 19.20 6.67 0.69
C TYR A 313 19.86 7.62 1.69
N ASP A 314 19.33 8.83 1.78
CA ASP A 314 19.53 9.72 2.92
C ASP A 314 18.55 9.30 4.03
N PHE A 315 18.98 8.38 4.88
CA PHE A 315 18.08 7.67 5.80
C PHE A 315 17.95 8.35 7.16
N ASN A 316 19.07 8.81 7.73
CA ASN A 316 19.16 9.62 8.95
C ASN A 316 20.53 10.30 9.05
N LEU A 317 20.81 11.03 10.13
CA LEU A 317 22.08 11.74 10.32
C LEU A 317 23.34 10.87 10.25
N ASN A 318 23.23 9.56 10.54
CA ASN A 318 24.36 8.63 10.49
C ASN A 318 24.61 8.12 9.07
N PHE A 319 23.53 8.06 8.27
CA PHE A 319 23.53 7.46 6.94
C PHE A 319 22.91 8.42 5.92
N ASN A 320 23.73 9.37 5.47
CA ASN A 320 23.30 10.49 4.63
C ASN A 320 24.43 10.93 3.70
N VAL A 321 24.24 10.68 2.41
CA VAL A 321 25.24 10.94 1.37
C VAL A 321 25.29 12.42 1.03
N SER A 322 24.13 13.09 1.06
CA SER A 322 24.01 14.51 0.73
C SER A 322 24.77 15.42 1.70
N ASP A 323 25.08 14.95 2.91
CA ASP A 323 25.93 15.63 3.90
C ASP A 323 27.38 15.11 3.93
N GLY A 324 27.80 14.31 2.93
CA GLY A 324 29.13 13.72 2.84
C GLY A 324 29.37 12.53 3.77
N GLY A 325 28.30 11.96 4.34
CA GLY A 325 28.32 10.75 5.17
C GLY A 325 28.28 9.46 4.35
N ILE A 326 28.10 8.35 5.06
CA ILE A 326 28.02 7.00 4.46
C ILE A 326 26.57 6.76 3.98
N PRO A 327 26.33 6.11 2.82
CA PRO A 327 24.97 5.79 2.39
C PRO A 327 24.30 4.73 3.26
N ALA A 328 22.98 4.84 3.46
CA ALA A 328 22.16 3.68 3.75
C ALA A 328 21.91 2.94 2.42
N SER A 329 22.70 1.91 2.13
CA SER A 329 22.48 1.09 0.94
C SER A 329 21.21 0.26 1.10
N LEU A 330 20.55 -0.04 -0.02
CA LEU A 330 19.38 -0.92 -0.04
C LEU A 330 19.67 -2.27 0.62
N GLU A 331 20.86 -2.84 0.41
CA GLU A 331 21.31 -4.08 1.05
C GLU A 331 21.36 -3.97 2.58
N LEU A 332 21.83 -2.86 3.13
CA LEU A 332 21.82 -2.63 4.57
C LEU A 332 20.38 -2.50 5.09
N LEU A 333 19.49 -1.82 4.36
CA LEU A 333 18.08 -1.72 4.73
C LEU A 333 17.38 -3.09 4.76
N PHE A 334 17.82 -4.07 3.96
CA PHE A 334 17.39 -5.46 4.11
C PHE A 334 18.05 -6.11 5.33
N THR A 335 19.36 -5.92 5.52
CA THR A 335 20.16 -6.55 6.58
C THR A 335 19.60 -6.30 7.99
N PHE A 336 19.12 -5.08 8.27
CA PHE A 336 18.57 -4.69 9.58
C PHE A 336 17.12 -5.14 9.82
N THR A 337 16.72 -6.23 9.19
CA THR A 337 15.46 -6.93 9.45
C THR A 337 15.70 -8.42 9.68
N ALA A 338 14.70 -9.12 10.24
CA ALA A 338 14.81 -10.54 10.49
C ALA A 338 14.18 -11.40 9.39
N LEU A 339 13.21 -10.89 8.60
CA LEU A 339 12.57 -11.72 7.58
C LEU A 339 13.47 -11.99 6.38
N SER A 340 14.01 -10.92 5.79
CA SER A 340 14.84 -11.00 4.58
C SER A 340 16.31 -10.65 4.85
N GLY A 341 16.61 -10.18 6.05
CA GLY A 341 17.94 -9.80 6.49
C GLY A 341 18.61 -10.77 7.45
N GLN A 342 19.64 -10.26 8.10
CA GLN A 342 20.44 -10.97 9.09
C GLN A 342 20.59 -10.08 10.33
N LEU A 343 19.48 -9.60 10.89
CA LEU A 343 19.51 -8.80 12.13
C LEU A 343 20.40 -9.48 13.19
N GLY A 344 21.31 -8.70 13.78
CA GLY A 344 22.32 -9.18 14.74
C GLY A 344 23.45 -10.03 14.15
N PHE A 345 23.68 -9.95 12.83
CA PHE A 345 24.88 -10.48 12.17
C PHE A 345 26.17 -10.00 12.85
N GLY A 346 27.21 -10.83 12.84
CA GLY A 346 28.53 -10.49 13.42
C GLY A 346 28.55 -10.35 14.95
N GLY A 347 27.54 -10.85 15.65
CA GLY A 347 27.39 -10.67 17.11
C GLY A 347 26.68 -9.37 17.49
N GLY A 348 26.00 -8.72 16.54
CA GLY A 348 25.19 -7.53 16.76
C GLY A 348 23.92 -7.76 17.60
N ALA A 349 23.22 -6.66 17.85
CA ALA A 349 22.03 -6.58 18.70
C ALA A 349 20.87 -7.51 18.29
N ASP A 350 20.00 -7.82 19.25
CA ASP A 350 18.82 -8.66 19.04
C ASP A 350 17.62 -7.90 18.45
N THR A 351 17.63 -6.58 18.55
CA THR A 351 16.64 -5.67 17.96
C THR A 351 17.33 -4.63 17.09
N LEU A 352 16.56 -3.81 16.39
CA LEU A 352 17.07 -2.70 15.59
C LEU A 352 18.00 -1.81 16.42
N PRO A 353 19.25 -1.56 16.01
CA PRO A 353 20.10 -0.57 16.67
C PRO A 353 19.53 0.85 16.55
N ASP A 354 19.61 1.64 17.61
CA ASP A 354 18.99 2.97 17.72
C ASP A 354 19.56 4.02 16.74
N ASN A 355 20.78 3.83 16.24
CA ASN A 355 21.39 4.61 15.18
C ASN A 355 20.78 4.33 13.78
N TRP A 356 20.00 3.25 13.63
CA TRP A 356 19.27 2.86 12.41
C TRP A 356 17.78 3.19 12.46
N VAL A 357 17.33 4.02 13.41
CA VAL A 357 15.95 4.55 13.37
C VAL A 357 15.84 5.56 12.23
N ILE A 358 14.79 5.48 11.42
CA ILE A 358 14.60 6.40 10.29
C ILE A 358 14.31 7.83 10.75
N GLN A 359 14.91 8.81 10.07
CA GLN A 359 14.47 10.21 10.12
C GLN A 359 13.59 10.47 8.91
N TRP A 360 12.27 10.37 9.11
CA TRP A 360 11.26 10.53 8.06
C TRP A 360 11.41 11.85 7.30
N GLU A 361 11.87 12.90 7.97
CA GLU A 361 12.16 14.23 7.41
C GLU A 361 13.07 14.18 6.17
N ASN A 362 13.91 13.15 6.05
CA ASN A 362 14.81 12.99 4.90
C ASN A 362 14.16 12.28 3.71
N VAL A 363 12.98 11.66 3.87
CA VAL A 363 12.34 10.82 2.83
C VAL A 363 10.86 11.17 2.58
N ILE A 364 10.30 12.12 3.33
CA ILE A 364 8.94 12.66 3.15
C ILE A 364 8.85 14.12 3.58
N GLY A 365 7.97 14.88 2.92
CA GLY A 365 7.74 16.29 3.20
C GLY A 365 8.27 17.20 2.08
N ASP A 366 8.28 18.50 2.35
CA ASP A 366 8.81 19.50 1.42
C ASP A 366 10.33 19.62 1.59
N GLY A 367 11.05 19.89 0.50
CA GLY A 367 12.52 20.11 0.55
C GLY A 367 13.36 18.85 0.69
N VAL A 368 12.77 17.66 0.48
CA VAL A 368 13.47 16.39 0.42
C VAL A 368 14.55 16.44 -0.67
N ARG A 369 15.78 16.03 -0.32
CA ARG A 369 16.93 16.01 -1.22
C ARG A 369 16.92 14.79 -2.13
N GLU A 370 17.83 14.76 -3.09
CA GLU A 370 17.91 13.73 -4.14
C GLU A 370 17.77 12.28 -3.64
N HIS A 371 18.55 11.86 -2.64
CA HIS A 371 18.50 10.49 -2.11
C HIS A 371 17.31 10.23 -1.18
N GLY A 372 16.47 11.23 -0.95
CA GLY A 372 15.17 11.12 -0.30
C GLY A 372 13.99 11.07 -1.27
N LEU A 373 14.23 11.28 -2.57
CA LEU A 373 13.23 11.17 -3.63
C LEU A 373 13.21 9.74 -4.19
N ALA A 374 12.03 9.29 -4.61
CA ALA A 374 11.89 8.06 -5.39
C ALA A 374 12.47 8.25 -6.78
N ARG A 375 12.99 7.16 -7.37
CA ARG A 375 13.30 7.14 -8.80
C ARG A 375 12.03 7.30 -9.64
N ARG A 376 12.18 7.81 -10.86
CA ARG A 376 11.10 7.93 -11.86
C ARG A 376 10.43 6.60 -12.13
N LEU A 377 9.14 6.67 -12.42
CA LEU A 377 8.37 5.58 -13.01
C LEU A 377 8.81 5.41 -14.46
N ASP A 378 9.79 4.55 -14.69
CA ASP A 378 10.33 4.22 -16.01
C ASP A 378 10.70 2.73 -16.10
N THR A 379 11.39 2.35 -17.18
CA THR A 379 11.78 0.97 -17.46
C THR A 379 13.15 0.58 -16.86
N ARG A 380 13.76 1.43 -16.02
CA ARG A 380 15.12 1.25 -15.48
C ARG A 380 15.08 0.88 -14.00
N LEU A 381 15.60 -0.30 -13.68
CA LEU A 381 15.70 -0.77 -12.29
C LEU A 381 17.09 -0.51 -11.73
N SER A 382 17.12 -0.05 -10.48
CA SER A 382 18.39 0.21 -9.78
C SER A 382 19.22 -1.06 -9.66
N ALA A 383 20.42 -1.00 -10.23
CA ALA A 383 21.52 -1.92 -10.04
C ALA A 383 22.70 -1.11 -9.50
N LYS A 384 23.55 -1.70 -8.64
CA LYS A 384 24.79 -1.06 -8.20
C LYS A 384 25.99 -1.86 -8.69
N LYS A 385 26.89 -1.20 -9.43
CA LYS A 385 28.07 -1.83 -10.03
C LYS A 385 29.21 -1.89 -8.99
N GLY A 386 29.66 -3.10 -8.67
CA GLY A 386 30.90 -3.30 -7.92
C GLY A 386 32.12 -3.35 -8.85
N PRO A 387 33.36 -3.16 -8.35
CA PRO A 387 34.58 -3.27 -9.14
C PRO A 387 34.80 -4.64 -9.82
N ALA A 388 34.03 -5.66 -9.45
CA ALA A 388 34.13 -7.03 -9.97
C ALA A 388 32.77 -7.73 -10.27
N ASP A 389 31.61 -7.06 -10.14
CA ASP A 389 30.30 -7.72 -10.26
C ASP A 389 29.24 -6.81 -10.95
N PRO A 390 28.53 -7.30 -11.99
CA PRO A 390 27.52 -6.53 -12.72
C PRO A 390 26.23 -6.16 -11.96
N GLY A 391 26.03 -6.44 -10.67
CA GLY A 391 24.89 -5.82 -9.98
C GLY A 391 24.65 -6.26 -8.55
N THR A 392 24.69 -5.31 -7.62
CA THR A 392 24.04 -5.36 -6.30
C THR A 392 22.70 -4.60 -6.36
N ALA A 393 21.84 -4.67 -5.33
CA ALA A 393 20.44 -4.18 -5.32
C ALA A 393 19.42 -5.15 -5.99
N LEU A 394 18.56 -4.69 -6.92
CA LEU A 394 17.43 -5.49 -7.44
C LEU A 394 17.83 -6.63 -8.40
N PHE A 395 19.14 -6.78 -8.64
CA PHE A 395 19.75 -7.82 -9.49
C PHE A 395 20.59 -8.82 -8.68
N ASP A 396 20.54 -8.76 -7.35
CA ASP A 396 21.23 -9.68 -6.45
C ASP A 396 20.32 -10.18 -5.32
N LEU A 397 19.17 -10.74 -5.70
CA LEU A 397 18.26 -11.35 -4.73
C LEU A 397 18.96 -12.49 -3.97
N LYS A 398 18.71 -12.57 -2.65
CA LYS A 398 19.35 -13.53 -1.76
C LYS A 398 18.44 -14.73 -1.43
N LYS A 399 19.08 -15.87 -1.15
CA LYS A 399 18.53 -17.06 -0.50
C LYS A 399 18.25 -16.78 0.98
N ILE A 400 17.52 -17.68 1.67
CA ILE A 400 17.20 -17.53 3.12
C ILE A 400 18.45 -17.37 4.00
N ASP A 401 19.55 -18.02 3.61
CA ASP A 401 20.83 -17.94 4.33
C ASP A 401 21.61 -16.64 4.06
N GLY A 402 21.06 -15.74 3.23
CA GLY A 402 21.67 -14.47 2.83
C GLY A 402 22.68 -14.58 1.69
N THR A 403 22.91 -15.77 1.13
CA THR A 403 23.78 -15.94 -0.05
C THR A 403 23.03 -15.56 -1.33
N SER A 404 23.75 -15.14 -2.37
CA SER A 404 23.13 -14.73 -3.64
C SER A 404 22.44 -15.89 -4.37
N GLU A 405 21.32 -15.59 -5.01
CA GLU A 405 20.66 -16.49 -5.96
C GLU A 405 21.50 -16.70 -7.23
N ASP A 406 21.28 -17.80 -7.93
CA ASP A 406 22.08 -18.19 -9.09
C ASP A 406 21.43 -17.77 -10.43
N GLY A 407 22.26 -17.40 -11.42
CA GLY A 407 21.82 -17.15 -12.79
C GLY A 407 20.75 -16.06 -12.91
N LEU A 408 19.61 -16.35 -13.55
CA LEU A 408 18.48 -15.41 -13.69
C LEU A 408 17.64 -15.29 -12.42
N ALA A 409 17.80 -16.20 -11.44
CA ALA A 409 17.01 -16.20 -10.22
C ALA A 409 17.31 -14.99 -9.32
N ARG A 410 18.50 -14.39 -9.45
CA ARG A 410 18.86 -13.16 -8.74
C ARG A 410 18.23 -11.89 -9.31
N MET A 411 17.61 -11.96 -10.49
CA MET A 411 17.12 -10.79 -11.21
C MET A 411 15.61 -10.61 -11.02
N LEU A 412 15.21 -9.52 -10.36
CA LEU A 412 13.80 -9.20 -10.15
C LEU A 412 13.04 -9.04 -11.48
N SER A 413 13.64 -8.38 -12.47
CA SER A 413 13.04 -8.17 -13.79
C SER A 413 12.72 -9.48 -14.50
N ALA A 414 13.62 -10.47 -14.42
CA ALA A 414 13.43 -11.78 -15.03
C ALA A 414 12.26 -12.52 -14.37
N ARG A 415 12.19 -12.49 -13.02
CA ARG A 415 11.07 -13.08 -12.27
C ARG A 415 9.74 -12.46 -12.69
N ASN A 416 9.66 -11.13 -12.79
CA ASN A 416 8.40 -10.47 -13.08
C ASN A 416 7.93 -10.68 -14.53
N LEU A 417 8.82 -10.54 -15.51
CA LEU A 417 8.49 -10.77 -16.93
C LEU A 417 8.08 -12.22 -17.20
N LEU A 418 8.82 -13.19 -16.64
CA LEU A 418 8.49 -14.61 -16.81
C LEU A 418 7.23 -14.99 -16.04
N ARG A 419 6.95 -14.37 -14.89
CA ARG A 419 5.69 -14.55 -14.17
C ARG A 419 4.51 -14.06 -15.01
N GLY A 420 4.60 -12.86 -15.58
CA GLY A 420 3.54 -12.34 -16.46
C GLY A 420 3.25 -13.27 -17.64
N TYR A 421 4.30 -13.77 -18.30
CA TYR A 421 4.17 -14.76 -19.38
C TYR A 421 3.53 -16.08 -18.91
N ARG A 422 4.01 -16.63 -17.78
CA ARG A 422 3.46 -17.87 -17.19
C ARG A 422 1.99 -17.74 -16.83
N LEU A 423 1.56 -16.55 -16.39
CA LEU A 423 0.19 -16.26 -15.97
C LEU A 423 -0.69 -15.72 -17.10
N ARG A 424 -0.25 -15.79 -18.36
CA ARG A 424 -1.04 -15.35 -19.53
C ARG A 424 -1.50 -13.89 -19.42
N ILE A 425 -0.67 -13.01 -18.87
CA ILE A 425 -1.03 -11.59 -18.79
C ILE A 425 -1.09 -11.01 -20.21
N PRO A 426 -2.17 -10.28 -20.57
CA PRO A 426 -2.30 -9.68 -21.89
C PRO A 426 -1.20 -8.64 -22.15
N THR A 427 -0.97 -8.30 -23.42
CA THR A 427 -0.01 -7.29 -23.84
C THR A 427 -0.51 -5.88 -23.52
N GLY A 428 0.40 -4.93 -23.39
CA GLY A 428 0.05 -3.55 -23.06
C GLY A 428 -0.87 -2.90 -24.10
N GLN A 429 -0.58 -3.14 -25.39
CA GLN A 429 -1.40 -2.64 -26.50
C GLN A 429 -2.82 -3.20 -26.45
N ALA A 430 -2.98 -4.52 -26.25
CA ALA A 430 -4.30 -5.15 -26.16
C ALA A 430 -5.11 -4.62 -24.98
N VAL A 431 -4.46 -4.39 -23.83
CA VAL A 431 -5.13 -3.78 -22.67
C VAL A 431 -5.51 -2.33 -22.94
N ALA A 432 -4.63 -1.53 -23.55
CA ALA A 432 -4.94 -0.14 -23.91
C ALA A 432 -6.18 -0.07 -24.82
N GLU A 433 -6.24 -0.89 -25.86
CA GLU A 433 -7.39 -0.96 -26.77
C GLU A 433 -8.67 -1.40 -26.05
N HIS A 434 -8.58 -2.42 -25.19
CA HIS A 434 -9.72 -2.90 -24.41
C HIS A 434 -10.27 -1.83 -23.44
N LEU A 435 -9.39 -0.99 -22.90
CA LEU A 435 -9.77 0.16 -22.06
C LEU A 435 -10.32 1.35 -22.88
N GLY A 436 -10.26 1.29 -24.21
CA GLY A 436 -10.62 2.41 -25.09
C GLY A 436 -9.59 3.54 -25.08
N LEU A 437 -8.34 3.23 -24.77
CA LEU A 437 -7.20 4.15 -24.76
C LEU A 437 -6.37 3.97 -26.03
N THR A 438 -5.65 5.01 -26.44
CA THR A 438 -4.70 4.93 -27.56
C THR A 438 -3.43 4.23 -27.09
N PRO A 439 -3.03 3.09 -27.70
CA PRO A 439 -1.75 2.46 -27.38
C PRO A 439 -0.57 3.33 -27.83
N LEU A 440 0.59 3.20 -27.15
CA LEU A 440 1.85 3.75 -27.66
C LEU A 440 2.14 3.17 -29.04
N THR A 441 2.49 4.04 -29.98
CA THR A 441 3.08 3.60 -31.24
C THR A 441 4.47 2.99 -31.01
N GLU A 442 4.95 2.18 -31.94
CA GLU A 442 6.32 1.63 -31.88
C GLU A 442 7.37 2.74 -31.70
N GLY A 443 7.23 3.87 -32.41
CA GLY A 443 8.15 5.00 -32.28
C GLY A 443 8.12 5.64 -30.89
N GLU A 444 6.94 5.81 -30.30
CA GLU A 444 6.80 6.36 -28.94
C GLU A 444 7.34 5.39 -27.88
N LEU A 445 7.07 4.09 -28.03
CA LEU A 445 7.60 3.05 -27.15
C LEU A 445 9.14 3.02 -27.17
N LEU A 446 9.74 3.02 -28.36
CA LEU A 446 11.20 2.98 -28.49
C LEU A 446 11.86 4.28 -28.03
N ALA A 447 11.19 5.43 -28.18
CA ALA A 447 11.67 6.71 -27.67
C ALA A 447 11.57 6.84 -26.14
N ALA A 448 10.68 6.07 -25.51
CA ALA A 448 10.47 6.09 -24.06
C ALA A 448 11.48 5.25 -23.26
N VAL A 449 12.36 4.50 -23.92
CA VAL A 449 13.26 3.53 -23.28
C VAL A 449 14.72 3.76 -23.65
N GLY A 450 15.64 3.18 -22.88
CA GLY A 450 17.07 3.22 -23.21
C GLY A 450 17.41 2.38 -24.45
N GLN A 451 18.51 2.71 -25.14
CA GLN A 451 18.88 2.04 -26.41
C GLN A 451 19.00 0.52 -26.28
N THR A 452 19.62 0.01 -25.23
CA THR A 452 19.74 -1.44 -24.98
C THR A 452 18.37 -2.13 -24.84
N GLN A 453 17.39 -1.43 -24.26
CA GLN A 453 16.03 -1.93 -24.12
C GLN A 453 15.29 -1.86 -25.46
N ALA A 454 15.43 -0.77 -26.22
CA ALA A 454 14.91 -0.65 -27.58
C ALA A 454 15.39 -1.79 -28.47
N ASP A 455 16.69 -2.09 -28.44
CA ASP A 455 17.28 -3.20 -29.20
C ASP A 455 16.71 -4.55 -28.75
N ALA A 456 16.51 -4.75 -27.45
CA ALA A 456 15.90 -5.96 -26.90
C ALA A 456 14.42 -6.12 -27.30
N LEU A 457 13.65 -5.03 -27.35
CA LEU A 457 12.25 -5.01 -27.80
C LEU A 457 12.15 -5.39 -29.28
N VAL A 458 12.95 -4.76 -30.14
CA VAL A 458 12.97 -5.02 -31.59
C VAL A 458 13.41 -6.46 -31.86
N ALA A 459 14.52 -6.90 -31.26
CA ALA A 459 15.02 -8.27 -31.46
C ALA A 459 14.08 -9.34 -30.88
N GLY A 460 13.28 -8.98 -29.87
CA GLY A 460 12.30 -9.85 -29.23
C GLY A 460 10.93 -9.90 -29.91
N GLY A 461 10.65 -8.96 -30.83
CA GLY A 461 9.32 -8.79 -31.43
C GLY A 461 8.28 -8.31 -30.41
N PHE A 462 8.66 -7.38 -29.53
CA PHE A 462 7.82 -6.84 -28.47
C PHE A 462 7.36 -5.40 -28.71
N THR A 463 7.59 -4.83 -29.90
CA THR A 463 7.24 -3.43 -30.20
C THR A 463 5.75 -3.19 -30.41
N ASP A 464 5.01 -4.22 -30.82
CA ASP A 464 3.56 -4.22 -30.99
C ASP A 464 2.82 -5.13 -30.00
N ARG A 465 3.56 -5.98 -29.27
CA ARG A 465 3.05 -6.92 -28.25
C ARG A 465 3.93 -6.88 -27.01
N THR A 466 3.97 -5.71 -26.38
CA THR A 466 4.84 -5.46 -25.23
C THR A 466 4.27 -6.14 -23.97
N PRO A 467 5.08 -6.84 -23.15
CA PRO A 467 4.61 -7.37 -21.87
C PRO A 467 4.01 -6.26 -20.99
N LEU A 468 2.80 -6.46 -20.43
CA LEU A 468 2.03 -5.38 -19.77
C LEU A 468 2.82 -4.62 -18.70
N TRP A 469 3.59 -5.31 -17.86
CA TRP A 469 4.42 -4.63 -16.85
C TRP A 469 5.41 -3.65 -17.48
N PHE A 470 6.13 -4.10 -18.51
CA PHE A 470 7.09 -3.26 -19.22
C PHE A 470 6.39 -2.12 -19.96
N TYR A 471 5.24 -2.39 -20.58
CA TYR A 471 4.44 -1.37 -21.26
C TYR A 471 3.99 -0.26 -20.30
N VAL A 472 3.45 -0.61 -19.13
CA VAL A 472 3.01 0.39 -18.12
C VAL A 472 4.17 1.29 -17.68
N LEU A 473 5.37 0.72 -17.55
CA LEU A 473 6.59 1.46 -17.22
C LEU A 473 7.05 2.37 -18.38
N ALA A 474 7.02 1.87 -19.61
CA ALA A 474 7.37 2.65 -20.80
C ALA A 474 6.36 3.78 -21.04
N GLU A 475 5.07 3.53 -20.80
CA GLU A 475 3.99 4.52 -20.86
C GLU A 475 4.19 5.61 -19.80
N ALA A 476 4.52 5.24 -18.56
CA ALA A 476 4.88 6.20 -17.53
C ALA A 476 6.08 7.06 -17.95
N SER A 477 7.14 6.44 -18.51
CA SER A 477 8.32 7.15 -19.00
C SER A 477 8.00 8.11 -20.15
N HIS A 478 7.16 7.68 -21.11
CA HIS A 478 6.67 8.51 -22.20
C HIS A 478 5.95 9.78 -21.68
N HIS A 479 5.23 9.67 -20.56
CA HIS A 479 4.57 10.79 -19.88
C HIS A 479 5.46 11.47 -18.82
N GLY A 480 6.78 11.26 -18.86
CA GLY A 480 7.77 11.97 -18.04
C GLY A 480 8.11 11.31 -16.69
N GLY A 481 7.53 10.15 -16.38
CA GLY A 481 7.93 9.27 -15.28
C GLY A 481 7.66 9.81 -13.86
N ASN A 482 6.82 10.83 -13.73
CA ASN A 482 6.40 11.34 -12.41
C ASN A 482 5.09 10.71 -11.91
N ARG A 483 4.38 10.00 -12.78
CA ARG A 483 3.12 9.28 -12.55
C ARG A 483 3.03 8.11 -13.53
N LEU A 484 2.13 7.17 -13.28
CA LEU A 484 1.73 6.16 -14.24
C LEU A 484 1.05 6.80 -15.45
N GLY A 485 1.22 6.18 -16.61
CA GLY A 485 0.44 6.52 -17.79
C GLY A 485 -1.03 6.08 -17.70
N PRO A 486 -1.85 6.34 -18.73
CA PRO A 486 -3.28 6.04 -18.74
C PRO A 486 -3.65 4.58 -18.43
N VAL A 487 -2.95 3.60 -19.01
CA VAL A 487 -3.23 2.17 -18.76
C VAL A 487 -2.91 1.81 -17.32
N GLY A 488 -1.71 2.16 -16.86
CA GLY A 488 -1.27 1.88 -15.48
C GLY A 488 -2.20 2.54 -14.45
N SER A 489 -2.54 3.82 -14.67
CA SER A 489 -3.44 4.59 -13.80
C SER A 489 -4.83 3.99 -13.73
N THR A 490 -5.36 3.51 -14.86
CA THR A 490 -6.69 2.91 -14.91
C THR A 490 -6.72 1.59 -14.14
N ILE A 491 -5.81 0.66 -14.40
CA ILE A 491 -5.78 -0.65 -13.71
C ILE A 491 -5.59 -0.46 -12.20
N VAL A 492 -4.60 0.34 -11.80
CA VAL A 492 -4.28 0.55 -10.37
C VAL A 492 -5.40 1.30 -9.66
N GLY A 493 -5.96 2.34 -10.29
CA GLY A 493 -7.08 3.11 -9.75
C GLY A 493 -8.35 2.27 -9.59
N GLU A 494 -8.71 1.51 -10.62
CA GLU A 494 -9.89 0.63 -10.61
C GLU A 494 -9.82 -0.35 -9.44
N VAL A 495 -8.70 -1.06 -9.29
CA VAL A 495 -8.56 -2.06 -8.22
C VAL A 495 -8.57 -1.39 -6.85
N LEU A 496 -7.66 -0.46 -6.56
CA LEU A 496 -7.53 0.08 -5.21
C LEU A 496 -8.76 0.86 -4.73
N ILE A 497 -9.45 1.60 -5.63
CA ILE A 497 -10.72 2.26 -5.29
C ILE A 497 -11.82 1.21 -5.10
N GLY A 498 -11.84 0.14 -5.90
CA GLY A 498 -12.74 -1.00 -5.72
C GLY A 498 -12.56 -1.67 -4.35
N LEU A 499 -11.31 -1.92 -3.93
CA LEU A 499 -11.00 -2.49 -2.61
C LEU A 499 -11.35 -1.53 -1.48
N ALA A 500 -11.13 -0.22 -1.66
CA ALA A 500 -11.58 0.80 -0.71
C ALA A 500 -13.10 0.76 -0.52
N ARG A 501 -13.88 0.56 -1.59
CA ARG A 501 -15.35 0.42 -1.55
C ARG A 501 -15.81 -0.89 -0.92
N ARG A 502 -15.07 -1.97 -1.12
CA ARG A 502 -15.38 -3.29 -0.52
C ARG A 502 -15.23 -3.28 1.01
N SER A 503 -14.23 -2.58 1.53
CA SER A 503 -13.97 -2.45 2.98
C SER A 503 -15.22 -2.14 3.79
N GLU A 504 -15.42 -2.83 4.92
CA GLU A 504 -16.56 -2.68 5.82
C GLU A 504 -16.80 -1.22 6.22
N ASP A 505 -15.72 -0.47 6.50
CA ASP A 505 -15.75 0.91 6.97
C ASP A 505 -15.36 1.95 5.92
N SER A 506 -15.56 1.60 4.64
CA SER A 506 -15.18 2.43 3.50
C SER A 506 -15.53 3.90 3.66
N VAL A 507 -14.52 4.76 3.61
CA VAL A 507 -14.72 6.23 3.54
C VAL A 507 -15.50 6.65 2.29
N LEU A 508 -15.41 5.88 1.21
CA LEU A 508 -16.13 6.11 -0.04
C LEU A 508 -17.60 5.69 0.03
N ARG A 509 -17.99 4.91 1.04
CA ARG A 509 -19.39 4.55 1.32
C ARG A 509 -20.06 5.41 2.39
N VAL A 510 -19.34 6.37 2.96
CA VAL A 510 -19.86 7.25 4.02
C VAL A 510 -20.03 8.68 3.47
N PRO A 511 -21.28 9.14 3.22
CA PRO A 511 -21.51 10.44 2.60
C PRO A 511 -20.97 11.57 3.45
N GLY A 512 -20.20 12.44 2.79
CA GLY A 512 -19.60 13.61 3.40
C GLY A 512 -18.58 13.31 4.50
N TRP A 513 -18.08 12.07 4.59
CA TRP A 513 -16.95 11.77 5.47
C TRP A 513 -15.77 12.68 5.15
N ARG A 514 -15.06 13.10 6.21
CA ARG A 514 -13.81 13.86 6.10
C ARG A 514 -12.80 13.30 7.10
N PRO A 515 -11.49 13.36 6.79
CA PRO A 515 -10.47 13.02 7.75
C PRO A 515 -10.61 13.91 8.99
N ALA A 516 -10.54 13.27 10.15
CA ALA A 516 -10.79 13.88 11.43
C ALA A 516 -9.50 14.14 12.22
N LEU A 517 -8.47 13.33 11.95
CA LEU A 517 -7.17 13.49 12.60
C LEU A 517 -6.47 14.77 12.13
N PRO A 518 -5.62 15.37 12.99
CA PRO A 518 -4.90 16.58 12.63
C PRO A 518 -4.08 16.36 11.35
N ALA A 519 -4.20 17.32 10.44
CA ALA A 519 -3.42 17.37 9.21
C ALA A 519 -2.87 18.77 9.01
N GLN A 520 -1.76 18.88 8.28
CA GLN A 520 -1.17 20.16 7.89
C GLN A 520 -2.14 20.99 7.04
N THR A 521 -2.83 20.33 6.10
CA THR A 521 -3.83 20.98 5.23
C THR A 521 -5.25 20.57 5.65
N PRO A 522 -6.11 21.52 6.04
CA PRO A 522 -7.49 21.23 6.45
C PRO A 522 -8.28 20.46 5.38
N GLY A 523 -8.94 19.38 5.78
CA GLY A 523 -9.78 18.56 4.90
C GLY A 523 -9.02 17.52 4.08
N SER A 524 -7.70 17.42 4.23
CA SER A 524 -6.88 16.31 3.72
C SER A 524 -6.30 15.46 4.84
N PHE A 525 -5.68 14.34 4.50
CA PHE A 525 -4.82 13.57 5.41
C PHE A 525 -3.83 12.76 4.56
N THR A 526 -2.54 13.04 4.75
CA THR A 526 -1.44 12.47 3.98
C THR A 526 -0.65 11.43 4.80
N LEU A 527 0.23 10.68 4.15
CA LEU A 527 1.17 9.79 4.85
C LEU A 527 2.02 10.58 5.85
N ALA A 528 2.46 11.80 5.51
CA ALA A 528 3.20 12.66 6.44
C ALA A 528 2.35 13.00 7.67
N ASP A 529 1.06 13.30 7.51
CA ASP A 529 0.16 13.55 8.64
C ASP A 529 0.00 12.32 9.54
N LEU A 530 -0.04 11.11 8.97
CA LEU A 530 -0.04 9.87 9.75
C LEU A 530 1.26 9.71 10.54
N LEU A 531 2.42 9.93 9.92
CA LEU A 531 3.72 9.82 10.59
C LEU A 531 3.87 10.85 11.72
N THR A 532 3.38 12.08 11.50
CA THR A 532 3.33 13.11 12.53
C THR A 532 2.32 12.78 13.62
N PHE A 533 1.17 12.22 13.28
CA PHE A 533 0.21 11.71 14.24
C PHE A 533 0.77 10.53 15.05
N ALA A 534 1.57 9.64 14.46
CA ALA A 534 2.27 8.57 15.16
C ALA A 534 3.43 9.07 16.04
N GLY A 535 3.81 10.34 15.92
CA GLY A 535 4.94 10.92 16.64
C GLY A 535 6.31 10.43 16.15
N VAL A 536 6.39 9.96 14.91
CA VAL A 536 7.65 9.53 14.29
C VAL A 536 8.22 10.58 13.32
N LEU A 537 7.40 11.54 12.86
CA LEU A 537 7.80 12.70 12.04
C LEU A 537 7.51 14.00 12.81
N GLY A 538 8.55 14.63 13.35
CA GLY A 538 8.42 15.81 14.21
C GLY A 538 7.54 15.61 15.45
N ALA A 539 7.03 16.72 15.99
CA ALA A 539 6.23 16.70 17.21
C ALA A 539 4.77 16.30 16.94
N ALA A 540 4.32 15.32 17.71
CA ALA A 540 2.95 14.85 17.76
C ALA A 540 1.90 15.98 17.97
N PRO A 541 0.92 16.17 17.06
CA PRO A 541 -0.03 17.29 17.14
C PRO A 541 -1.12 17.05 18.19
N LYS A 542 -1.60 18.08 18.89
CA LYS A 542 -2.66 17.92 19.89
C LYS A 542 -4.03 17.69 19.25
N VAL A 543 -4.61 16.51 19.47
CA VAL A 543 -6.01 16.20 19.13
C VAL A 543 -6.94 16.71 20.23
N THR A 544 -8.05 17.37 19.86
CA THR A 544 -9.12 17.69 20.80
C THR A 544 -10.20 16.63 20.69
N VAL A 545 -10.44 15.91 21.78
CA VAL A 545 -11.55 14.95 21.91
C VAL A 545 -12.52 15.48 22.96
N HIS A 546 -13.79 15.62 22.58
CA HIS A 546 -14.87 15.95 23.51
C HIS A 546 -15.58 14.66 23.95
N VAL A 547 -15.68 14.46 25.26
CA VAL A 547 -16.53 13.41 25.84
C VAL A 547 -17.93 13.98 26.01
N VAL A 548 -18.89 13.45 25.28
CA VAL A 548 -20.28 13.89 25.29
C VAL A 548 -20.84 13.78 26.71
N LYS A 549 -21.51 14.85 27.16
CA LYS A 549 -22.16 14.95 28.46
C LYS A 549 -23.68 14.97 28.29
N SER A 550 -24.40 14.72 29.39
CA SER A 550 -25.86 14.86 29.40
C SER A 550 -26.27 16.28 29.01
N GLY A 551 -27.17 16.42 28.03
CA GLY A 551 -27.66 17.70 27.51
C GLY A 551 -26.82 18.34 26.41
N ASP A 552 -25.72 17.70 25.97
CA ASP A 552 -24.96 18.14 24.81
C ASP A 552 -25.75 18.00 23.51
N SER A 553 -25.42 18.87 22.54
CA SER A 553 -25.77 18.72 21.13
C SER A 553 -24.55 19.11 20.31
N LEU A 554 -24.45 18.63 19.07
CA LEU A 554 -23.32 19.01 18.19
C LEU A 554 -23.21 20.54 18.04
N PHE A 555 -24.34 21.26 18.05
CA PHE A 555 -24.38 22.73 18.07
C PHE A 555 -23.73 23.32 19.33
N LYS A 556 -24.08 22.82 20.53
CA LYS A 556 -23.48 23.30 21.78
C LYS A 556 -21.99 22.99 21.85
N ILE A 557 -21.59 21.80 21.40
CA ILE A 557 -20.18 21.40 21.34
C ILE A 557 -19.42 22.33 20.39
N ALA A 558 -19.93 22.57 19.18
CA ALA A 558 -19.33 23.50 18.23
C ALA A 558 -19.26 24.93 18.78
N LYS A 559 -20.32 25.43 19.43
CA LYS A 559 -20.29 26.75 20.07
C LYS A 559 -19.18 26.86 21.13
N ASN A 560 -18.97 25.80 21.92
CA ASN A 560 -18.00 25.80 23.01
C ASN A 560 -16.55 25.62 22.52
N HIS A 561 -16.32 24.79 21.50
CA HIS A 561 -14.96 24.45 21.04
C HIS A 561 -14.52 25.20 19.77
N LEU A 562 -15.47 25.59 18.91
CA LEU A 562 -15.23 26.23 17.62
C LEU A 562 -15.68 27.69 17.58
N ALA A 563 -16.17 28.22 18.71
CA ALA A 563 -16.74 29.55 18.90
C ALA A 563 -17.99 29.87 18.05
N ASP A 564 -18.49 28.93 17.25
CA ASP A 564 -19.69 29.07 16.42
C ASP A 564 -20.47 27.75 16.38
N GLY A 565 -21.72 27.78 16.85
CA GLY A 565 -22.59 26.62 16.86
C GLY A 565 -22.99 26.14 15.46
N ASN A 566 -22.96 27.01 14.44
CA ASN A 566 -23.24 26.65 13.06
C ASN A 566 -22.14 25.77 12.44
N ARG A 567 -20.99 25.65 13.10
CA ARG A 567 -19.89 24.74 12.70
C ARG A 567 -20.10 23.30 13.14
N TRP A 568 -21.26 22.95 13.72
CA TRP A 568 -21.59 21.57 14.07
C TRP A 568 -21.45 20.55 12.92
N PRO A 569 -21.68 20.89 11.62
CA PRO A 569 -21.46 19.95 10.53
C PRO A 569 -20.01 19.50 10.41
N GLU A 570 -19.03 20.31 10.84
CA GLU A 570 -17.61 19.93 10.85
C GLU A 570 -17.36 18.77 11.82
N ILE A 571 -17.93 18.87 13.03
CA ILE A 571 -17.85 17.78 14.04
C ILE A 571 -18.60 16.55 13.53
N PHE A 572 -19.77 16.73 12.92
CA PHE A 572 -20.53 15.61 12.37
C PHE A 572 -19.77 14.89 11.25
N ALA A 573 -19.18 15.64 10.30
CA ALA A 573 -18.39 15.12 9.18
C ALA A 573 -17.16 14.32 9.66
N ALA A 574 -16.44 14.86 10.64
CA ALA A 574 -15.27 14.22 11.23
C ALA A 574 -15.60 12.94 12.04
N ASN A 575 -16.85 12.79 12.49
CA ASN A 575 -17.26 11.66 13.32
C ASN A 575 -18.35 10.80 12.64
N ARG A 576 -18.54 10.90 11.31
CA ARG A 576 -19.63 10.21 10.58
C ARG A 576 -19.69 8.71 10.82
N THR A 577 -18.53 8.13 11.05
CA THR A 577 -18.32 6.72 11.32
C THR A 577 -18.92 6.29 12.66
N ILE A 578 -18.84 7.15 13.68
CA ILE A 578 -19.34 6.88 15.03
C ILE A 578 -20.75 7.45 15.21
N VAL A 579 -21.03 8.61 14.59
CA VAL A 579 -22.29 9.34 14.70
C VAL A 579 -23.10 9.17 13.41
N ARG A 580 -24.10 8.27 13.45
CA ARG A 580 -24.94 7.96 12.28
C ARG A 580 -25.87 9.12 11.92
N ARG A 581 -26.50 9.76 12.90
CA ARG A 581 -27.37 10.94 12.75
C ARG A 581 -26.94 12.06 13.69
N PRO A 582 -27.06 13.33 13.30
CA PRO A 582 -26.52 14.45 14.08
C PRO A 582 -27.20 14.66 15.45
N ASP A 583 -28.41 14.11 15.62
CA ASP A 583 -29.19 14.10 16.86
C ASP A 583 -28.90 12.89 17.75
N GLN A 584 -28.03 11.96 17.33
CA GLN A 584 -27.74 10.71 18.04
C GLN A 584 -26.35 10.70 18.68
N ILE A 585 -26.10 11.67 19.56
CA ILE A 585 -24.96 11.63 20.48
C ILE A 585 -25.43 11.23 21.87
N VAL A 586 -24.67 10.38 22.56
CA VAL A 586 -25.00 9.88 23.90
C VAL A 586 -23.86 10.16 24.88
N PRO A 587 -24.16 10.38 26.18
CA PRO A 587 -23.12 10.59 27.19
C PRO A 587 -22.04 9.51 27.18
N GLY A 588 -20.78 9.92 27.32
CA GLY A 588 -19.60 9.04 27.26
C GLY A 588 -19.04 8.84 25.85
N MET A 589 -19.79 9.15 24.79
CA MET A 589 -19.28 9.10 23.41
C MET A 589 -18.12 10.09 23.22
N ARG A 590 -17.08 9.66 22.53
CA ARG A 590 -15.89 10.47 22.22
C ARG A 590 -15.98 11.01 20.81
N LEU A 591 -15.91 12.33 20.67
CA LEU A 591 -15.99 13.02 19.39
C LEU A 591 -14.70 13.80 19.14
N ILE A 592 -14.08 13.56 17.98
CA ILE A 592 -12.97 14.39 17.51
C ILE A 592 -13.55 15.76 17.14
N VAL A 593 -12.94 16.81 17.67
CA VAL A 593 -13.31 18.19 17.33
C VAL A 593 -12.23 18.77 16.39
N PRO A 594 -12.57 19.02 15.11
CA PRO A 594 -11.62 19.62 14.16
C PRO A 594 -11.08 20.96 14.67
N LYS A 595 -9.82 21.27 14.34
CA LYS A 595 -9.22 22.58 14.60
C LYS A 595 -9.00 23.34 13.30
N GLY A 596 -8.96 24.66 13.41
CA GLY A 596 -8.64 25.55 12.29
C GLY A 596 -9.77 26.48 11.91
N PRO A 597 -9.51 27.35 10.91
CA PRO A 597 -10.53 28.25 10.38
C PRO A 597 -11.70 27.45 9.79
N ALA A 598 -12.89 28.06 9.78
CA ALA A 598 -14.03 27.44 9.12
C ALA A 598 -13.69 27.17 7.65
N PRO A 599 -14.07 26.00 7.10
CA PRO A 599 -13.85 25.71 5.68
C PRO A 599 -14.59 26.73 4.82
N ALA A 600 -14.04 27.06 3.65
CA ALA A 600 -14.64 28.01 2.71
C ALA A 600 -16.09 27.65 2.34
N GLN A 601 -16.40 26.35 2.33
CA GLN A 601 -17.76 25.84 2.17
C GLN A 601 -18.04 24.76 3.20
N GLN A 602 -19.04 24.98 4.04
CA GLN A 602 -19.52 23.98 4.99
C GLN A 602 -20.36 22.93 4.26
N GLN A 603 -20.16 21.66 4.61
CA GLN A 603 -21.03 20.59 4.15
C GLN A 603 -22.42 20.77 4.76
N LYS A 604 -23.44 20.60 3.93
CA LYS A 604 -24.83 20.61 4.36
C LYS A 604 -25.35 19.19 4.38
N PHE A 605 -25.93 18.80 5.52
CA PHE A 605 -26.51 17.48 5.71
C PHE A 605 -28.01 17.59 5.95
N VAL A 606 -28.76 16.62 5.44
CA VAL A 606 -30.20 16.51 5.63
C VAL A 606 -30.55 15.12 6.13
N VAL A 607 -31.39 15.06 7.16
CA VAL A 607 -32.01 13.80 7.61
C VAL A 607 -33.32 13.63 6.85
N VAL A 608 -33.41 12.58 6.05
CA VAL A 608 -34.59 12.24 5.23
C VAL A 608 -35.80 12.05 6.14
N LYS A 609 -36.92 12.70 5.80
CA LYS A 609 -38.20 12.60 6.51
C LYS A 609 -39.17 11.70 5.75
N PRO A 610 -40.21 11.15 6.42
CA PRO A 610 -41.28 10.45 5.73
C PRO A 610 -41.89 11.32 4.61
N GLY A 611 -41.96 10.78 3.39
CA GLY A 611 -42.48 11.47 2.20
C GLY A 611 -41.47 12.33 1.44
N ASP A 612 -40.19 12.34 1.83
CA ASP A 612 -39.14 12.96 1.04
C ASP A 612 -38.76 12.13 -0.20
N ASN A 613 -38.30 12.81 -1.25
CA ASN A 613 -37.65 12.23 -2.42
C ASN A 613 -36.56 13.19 -2.90
N LEU A 614 -35.63 12.72 -3.73
CA LEU A 614 -34.49 13.52 -4.18
C LEU A 614 -34.90 14.80 -4.92
N SER A 615 -35.99 14.78 -5.69
CA SER A 615 -36.50 15.96 -6.39
C SER A 615 -37.03 17.03 -5.43
N LYS A 616 -37.75 16.62 -4.38
CA LYS A 616 -38.22 17.53 -3.32
C LYS A 616 -37.04 18.15 -2.57
N LEU A 617 -36.08 17.31 -2.15
CA LEU A 617 -34.86 17.77 -1.47
C LEU A 617 -34.03 18.73 -2.35
N ALA A 618 -33.91 18.44 -3.65
CA ALA A 618 -33.22 19.33 -4.59
C ALA A 618 -33.97 20.66 -4.79
N LYS A 619 -35.30 20.64 -4.86
CA LYS A 619 -36.09 21.87 -4.91
C LYS A 619 -35.88 22.72 -3.66
N GLU A 620 -35.89 22.10 -2.47
CA GLU A 620 -35.76 22.78 -1.19
C GLU A 620 -34.34 23.30 -0.91
N HIS A 621 -33.31 22.58 -1.35
CA HIS A 621 -31.92 22.89 -0.97
C HIS A 621 -31.04 23.38 -2.11
N LEU A 622 -31.35 23.03 -3.36
CA LEU A 622 -30.62 23.42 -4.56
C LEU A 622 -31.42 24.38 -5.46
N GLY A 623 -32.66 24.72 -5.05
CA GLY A 623 -33.56 25.66 -5.72
C GLY A 623 -34.32 25.09 -6.92
N LYS A 624 -33.96 23.91 -7.44
CA LYS A 624 -34.62 23.27 -8.60
C LYS A 624 -34.73 21.76 -8.41
N ALA A 625 -35.94 21.22 -8.64
CA ALA A 625 -36.18 19.78 -8.54
C ALA A 625 -35.33 18.96 -9.55
N SER A 626 -35.06 19.52 -10.74
CA SER A 626 -34.25 18.89 -11.77
C SER A 626 -32.78 18.69 -11.39
N ARG A 627 -32.31 19.28 -10.28
CA ARG A 627 -30.95 19.10 -9.74
C ARG A 627 -30.81 17.90 -8.82
N TRP A 628 -31.85 17.07 -8.69
CA TRP A 628 -31.78 15.82 -7.92
C TRP A 628 -30.61 14.89 -8.30
N PRO A 629 -30.12 14.82 -9.55
CA PRO A 629 -28.97 13.98 -9.89
C PRO A 629 -27.69 14.40 -9.16
N GLU A 630 -27.56 15.67 -8.77
CA GLU A 630 -26.41 16.16 -8.00
C GLU A 630 -26.41 15.57 -6.59
N ILE A 631 -27.58 15.52 -5.94
CA ILE A 631 -27.74 14.86 -4.62
C ILE A 631 -27.49 13.36 -4.76
N PHE A 632 -28.04 12.73 -5.80
CA PHE A 632 -27.80 11.31 -6.04
C PHE A 632 -26.30 11.02 -6.20
N LYS A 633 -25.60 11.79 -7.05
CA LYS A 633 -24.16 11.67 -7.29
C LYS A 633 -23.35 11.87 -6.01
N ALA A 634 -23.65 12.90 -5.22
CA ALA A 634 -22.98 13.17 -3.94
C ALA A 634 -23.19 12.08 -2.87
N ASN A 635 -24.18 11.19 -3.06
CA ASN A 635 -24.54 10.14 -2.13
C ASN A 635 -24.57 8.75 -2.77
N GLY A 636 -23.94 8.55 -3.94
CA GLY A 636 -23.96 7.26 -4.67
C GLY A 636 -23.41 6.10 -3.84
N ALA A 637 -22.56 6.44 -2.87
CA ALA A 637 -22.10 5.63 -1.75
C ALA A 637 -23.18 4.88 -0.95
N VAL A 638 -24.35 5.51 -0.73
CA VAL A 638 -25.44 5.00 0.13
C VAL A 638 -26.80 4.96 -0.57
N ILE A 639 -26.92 5.59 -1.74
CA ILE A 639 -28.12 5.53 -2.57
C ILE A 639 -27.74 4.79 -3.85
N THR A 640 -28.17 3.53 -3.95
CA THR A 640 -28.00 2.72 -5.17
C THR A 640 -29.15 2.92 -6.15
N ASN A 641 -30.35 3.25 -5.66
CA ASN A 641 -31.52 3.57 -6.48
C ASN A 641 -32.03 4.98 -6.14
N PRO A 642 -32.04 5.94 -7.10
CA PRO A 642 -32.44 7.32 -6.83
C PRO A 642 -33.91 7.47 -6.41
N ASN A 643 -34.73 6.45 -6.63
CA ASN A 643 -36.13 6.43 -6.22
C ASN A 643 -36.33 5.86 -4.80
N VAL A 644 -35.27 5.39 -4.14
CA VAL A 644 -35.33 4.74 -2.83
C VAL A 644 -34.44 5.47 -1.85
N ILE A 645 -35.06 6.33 -1.03
CA ILE A 645 -34.45 6.91 0.17
C ILE A 645 -35.32 6.59 1.39
N VAL A 646 -34.70 6.37 2.53
CA VAL A 646 -35.40 5.90 3.74
C VAL A 646 -35.42 6.98 4.81
N ALA A 647 -36.55 7.14 5.50
CA ALA A 647 -36.64 8.07 6.62
C ALA A 647 -35.55 7.80 7.67
N GLY A 648 -34.88 8.85 8.14
CA GLY A 648 -33.73 8.76 9.04
C GLY A 648 -32.37 8.64 8.34
N GLN A 649 -32.33 8.37 7.03
CA GLN A 649 -31.09 8.39 6.25
C GLN A 649 -30.51 9.81 6.22
N VAL A 650 -29.19 9.93 6.30
CA VAL A 650 -28.50 11.23 6.24
C VAL A 650 -27.84 11.40 4.88
N LEU A 651 -28.19 12.48 4.19
CA LEU A 651 -27.68 12.80 2.86
C LEU A 651 -26.83 14.08 2.88
N LEU A 652 -25.73 14.04 2.13
CA LEU A 652 -24.93 15.22 1.79
C LEU A 652 -25.67 16.02 0.70
N ILE A 653 -25.75 17.33 0.87
CA ILE A 653 -26.25 18.26 -0.14
C ILE A 653 -25.05 19.00 -0.75
N PRO A 654 -24.82 18.87 -2.07
CA PRO A 654 -23.69 19.49 -2.77
C PRO A 654 -23.82 21.01 -2.91
#